data_AF-A0AAE0M6R8-F1
#
_entry.id   AF-A0AAE0M6R8-F1
#
_cell.length_a   1.000
_cell.length_b   1.000
_cell.length_c   1.000
_cell.angle_alpha   90.00
_cell.angle_beta   90.00
_cell.angle_gamma   90.00
#
_symmetry.space_group_name_H-M   'P 1'
#
loop_
_entity.id
_entity.type
_entity.pdbx_description
1 polymer ?
#
loop_
_entity_poly.entity_id
_entity_poly.type
_entity_poly.pdbx_seq_one_letter_code
_entity_poly.pdbx_strand_id
1 'polypeptide(L)'
;MAPTIVRRPPYKDFLQPALHRRFSTTTTILLAFAYLEAIFLSNWNSLLWSWFPIGPTGLRAFFLSICGLLIIILRIHQYHPGVRTSDSGFQTFKQHVFNQQTIETLFAYGLSSSLFSLVYLRSLPRDSGLELVAYVAGGRPRLNEKSLFFAAHFFILGITQALLHLFKDNDRLSLGTVRKQNGADAGKSQNGDPAVMGRRFWDQMPAILISAVNQSLVSIIVTCIVYPLFLRQTVWHATMTVCRWFYNLPRTNMLPPSLPISTNSLFRCWLASLLLLLMWTAGNAAFSIFLVKEPLKNGRPLTSESRDPNGSLLNGLKSKKLSIQCFAMWELAFIARDYPERRKAIYEDIDRKDGPMWTQVYGICMGILKDMESRIDSYGKPPQPSAPAAAEAVEPKKRTTEPPKNESIFQERPRKIFREEVEKIVAKTVTSPGQGPRLGPVTKNVISNAKDQLLKVQREATGYDDPQGLFTTTALKVLNTIVGWPFRQEYSRRLAHVVLGAPYGEPSLLINATYALSQLTVCSLHEDKYGNVQRDIATIIRTLTTVATKLENFKTNLPTHWTDIAGSRESPEVDAILAAVKEALAQLIEEFGRFARDLRLSLTDMRLAREAAGIAANQEQREPGYVLPTDEELQGPRQGRRWARVDPDQNPEMEQV
;
A
#
# COMPACT_ATOMS: atom_id res chain seq x y z
N MET A 1 -30.11 40.46 -11.37
CA MET A 1 -30.21 38.99 -11.32
C MET A 1 -29.04 38.47 -10.51
N ALA A 2 -29.28 37.78 -9.40
CA ALA A 2 -28.20 37.13 -8.65
C ALA A 2 -27.51 36.11 -9.58
N PRO A 3 -26.17 36.06 -9.65
CA PRO A 3 -25.50 35.09 -10.51
C PRO A 3 -25.91 33.69 -10.05
N THR A 4 -26.47 32.90 -10.97
CA THR A 4 -26.79 31.50 -10.70
C THR A 4 -25.49 30.82 -10.27
N ILE A 5 -25.38 30.49 -8.98
CA ILE A 5 -24.25 29.75 -8.44
C ILE A 5 -24.33 28.38 -9.09
N VAL A 6 -23.53 28.16 -10.15
CA VAL A 6 -23.42 26.86 -10.79
C VAL A 6 -22.82 25.93 -9.75
N ARG A 7 -23.66 25.06 -9.18
CA ARG A 7 -23.25 24.05 -8.21
C ARG A 7 -22.21 23.15 -8.90
N ARG A 8 -20.96 23.24 -8.45
CA ARG A 8 -19.86 22.42 -8.95
C ARG A 8 -20.10 20.97 -8.49
N PRO A 9 -20.31 20.02 -9.41
CA PRO A 9 -20.49 18.64 -9.00
C PRO A 9 -19.16 18.09 -8.46
N PRO A 10 -19.14 17.50 -7.25
CA PRO A 10 -17.93 16.96 -6.66
C PRO A 10 -17.40 15.78 -7.48
N TYR A 11 -16.08 15.56 -7.46
CA TYR A 11 -15.45 14.47 -8.19
C TYR A 11 -16.04 13.09 -7.84
N LYS A 12 -16.40 12.92 -6.56
CA LYS A 12 -16.99 11.70 -6.01
C LYS A 12 -18.24 11.27 -6.78
N ASP A 13 -19.04 12.21 -7.28
CA ASP A 13 -20.30 11.91 -7.97
C ASP A 13 -20.07 11.22 -9.33
N PHE A 14 -18.89 11.39 -9.93
CA PHE A 14 -18.49 10.68 -11.14
C PHE A 14 -17.74 9.38 -10.82
N LEU A 15 -16.91 9.38 -9.76
CA LEU A 15 -16.13 8.22 -9.34
C LEU A 15 -17.03 7.11 -8.78
N GLN A 16 -18.00 7.44 -7.94
CA GLN A 16 -18.82 6.45 -7.27
C GLN A 16 -19.64 5.58 -8.24
N PRO A 17 -20.35 6.13 -9.25
CA PRO A 17 -21.00 5.32 -10.28
C PRO A 17 -20.03 4.42 -11.05
N ALA A 18 -18.82 4.90 -11.35
CA ALA A 18 -17.79 4.10 -12.01
C ALA A 18 -17.36 2.91 -11.11
N LEU A 19 -17.16 3.14 -9.81
CA LEU A 19 -16.86 2.09 -8.84
C LEU A 19 -18.01 1.10 -8.67
N HIS A 20 -19.27 1.56 -8.63
CA HIS A 20 -20.44 0.68 -8.56
C HIS A 20 -20.54 -0.24 -9.78
N ARG A 21 -20.26 0.27 -11.00
CA ARG A 21 -20.23 -0.57 -12.21
C ARG A 21 -19.14 -1.63 -12.14
N ARG A 22 -17.94 -1.27 -11.66
CA ARG A 22 -16.82 -2.20 -11.46
C ARG A 22 -17.16 -3.27 -10.41
N PHE A 23 -17.78 -2.87 -9.31
CA PHE A 23 -18.27 -3.78 -8.27
C PHE A 23 -19.31 -4.75 -8.81
N SER A 24 -20.29 -4.27 -9.58
CA SER A 24 -21.30 -5.11 -10.21
C SER A 24 -20.70 -6.20 -11.10
N THR A 25 -19.62 -5.90 -11.84
CA THR A 25 -18.87 -6.92 -12.60
C THR A 25 -18.29 -7.99 -11.69
N THR A 26 -17.61 -7.60 -10.60
CA THR A 26 -17.04 -8.54 -9.62
C THR A 26 -18.13 -9.41 -8.98
N THR A 27 -19.25 -8.81 -8.58
CA THR A 27 -20.40 -9.55 -8.01
C THR A 27 -21.01 -10.53 -9.01
N THR A 28 -21.07 -10.17 -10.30
CA THR A 28 -21.60 -11.05 -11.34
C THR A 28 -20.70 -12.29 -11.53
N ILE A 29 -19.38 -12.10 -11.51
CA ILE A 29 -18.41 -13.21 -11.56
C ILE A 29 -18.58 -14.11 -10.34
N LEU A 30 -18.66 -13.52 -9.15
CA LEU A 30 -18.88 -14.27 -7.90
C LEU A 30 -20.20 -15.06 -7.94
N LEU A 31 -21.28 -14.46 -8.44
CA LEU A 31 -22.56 -15.14 -8.60
C LEU A 31 -22.45 -16.32 -9.57
N ALA A 32 -21.68 -16.18 -10.65
CA ALA A 32 -21.41 -17.29 -11.57
C ALA A 32 -20.68 -18.44 -10.87
N PHE A 33 -19.65 -18.15 -10.05
CA PHE A 33 -18.99 -19.17 -9.22
C PHE A 33 -19.97 -19.83 -8.25
N ALA A 34 -20.77 -19.04 -7.52
CA ALA A 34 -21.76 -19.56 -6.57
C ALA A 34 -22.81 -20.44 -7.25
N TYR A 35 -23.18 -20.11 -8.48
CA TYR A 35 -24.10 -20.89 -9.29
C TYR A 35 -23.50 -22.23 -9.73
N LEU A 36 -22.24 -22.23 -10.20
CA LEU A 36 -21.53 -23.45 -10.56
C LEU A 36 -21.36 -24.38 -9.34
N GLU A 37 -20.98 -23.83 -8.19
CA GLU A 37 -20.93 -24.60 -6.94
C GLU A 37 -22.30 -25.12 -6.53
N ALA A 38 -23.37 -24.33 -6.71
CA ALA A 38 -24.72 -24.76 -6.39
C ALA A 38 -25.19 -25.94 -7.27
N ILE A 39 -24.83 -25.94 -8.56
CA ILE A 39 -25.07 -27.06 -9.47
C ILE A 39 -24.27 -28.28 -9.02
N PHE A 40 -22.98 -28.10 -8.69
CA PHE A 40 -22.11 -29.17 -8.22
C PHE A 40 -22.65 -29.84 -6.94
N LEU A 41 -23.22 -29.07 -6.02
CA LEU A 41 -23.83 -29.54 -4.78
C LEU A 41 -25.28 -30.01 -4.95
N SER A 42 -25.82 -30.07 -6.16
CA SER A 42 -27.21 -30.45 -6.39
C SER A 42 -27.42 -31.96 -6.42
N ASN A 43 -28.60 -32.41 -5.99
CA ASN A 43 -29.01 -33.79 -6.14
C ASN A 43 -29.48 -34.02 -7.58
N TRP A 44 -28.85 -34.95 -8.28
CA TRP A 44 -29.12 -35.25 -9.70
C TRP A 44 -30.30 -36.20 -9.93
N ASN A 45 -31.13 -36.42 -8.89
CA ASN A 45 -32.34 -37.24 -8.99
C ASN A 45 -33.42 -36.63 -9.91
N SER A 46 -33.35 -35.31 -10.15
CA SER A 46 -34.26 -34.61 -11.07
C SER A 46 -33.47 -33.61 -11.92
N LEU A 47 -33.24 -33.95 -13.19
CA LEU A 47 -32.46 -33.14 -14.12
C LEU A 47 -32.91 -31.68 -14.18
N LEU A 48 -34.21 -31.38 -14.21
CA LEU A 48 -34.71 -30.00 -14.28
C LEU A 48 -34.29 -29.19 -13.03
N TRP A 49 -34.61 -29.67 -11.84
CA TRP A 49 -34.30 -28.97 -10.59
C TRP A 49 -32.82 -28.96 -10.21
N SER A 50 -31.98 -29.79 -10.83
CA SER A 50 -30.54 -29.82 -10.55
C SER A 50 -29.81 -28.59 -11.09
N TRP A 51 -30.26 -27.99 -12.19
CA TRP A 51 -29.62 -26.83 -12.79
C TRP A 51 -30.54 -25.62 -12.99
N PHE A 52 -31.86 -25.73 -12.81
CA PHE A 52 -32.77 -24.61 -13.08
C PHE A 52 -32.59 -23.45 -12.06
N PRO A 53 -32.44 -22.20 -12.52
CA PRO A 53 -32.13 -21.06 -11.66
C PRO A 53 -33.31 -20.60 -10.78
N ILE A 54 -34.56 -20.87 -11.15
CA ILE A 54 -35.75 -20.54 -10.35
C ILE A 54 -36.21 -21.80 -9.61
N GLY A 55 -35.33 -22.34 -8.76
CA GLY A 55 -35.53 -23.61 -8.05
C GLY A 55 -34.58 -23.80 -6.86
N PRO A 56 -34.46 -25.03 -6.31
CA PRO A 56 -33.59 -25.32 -5.18
C PRO A 56 -32.11 -24.97 -5.44
N THR A 57 -31.63 -25.18 -6.66
CA THR A 57 -30.28 -24.77 -7.08
C THR A 57 -30.11 -23.25 -7.04
N GLY A 58 -31.10 -22.48 -7.51
CA GLY A 58 -31.09 -21.02 -7.41
C GLY A 58 -31.06 -20.50 -5.97
N LEU A 59 -31.88 -21.09 -5.10
CA LEU A 59 -31.90 -20.74 -3.67
C LEU A 59 -30.54 -21.04 -3.00
N ARG A 60 -29.93 -22.19 -3.33
CA ARG A 60 -28.58 -22.55 -2.88
C ARG A 60 -27.54 -21.55 -3.40
N ALA A 61 -27.58 -21.24 -4.69
CA ALA A 61 -26.69 -20.26 -5.31
C ALA A 61 -26.79 -18.88 -4.66
N PHE A 62 -28.02 -18.45 -4.30
CA PHE A 62 -28.23 -17.20 -3.57
C PHE A 62 -27.49 -17.20 -2.23
N PHE A 63 -27.67 -18.22 -1.38
CA PHE A 63 -26.97 -18.27 -0.10
C PHE A 63 -25.45 -18.45 -0.23
N LEU A 64 -24.98 -19.23 -1.21
CA LEU A 64 -23.55 -19.34 -1.51
C LEU A 64 -22.97 -18.00 -1.98
N SER A 65 -23.72 -17.24 -2.78
CA SER A 65 -23.30 -15.91 -3.24
C SER A 65 -23.18 -14.93 -2.07
N ILE A 66 -24.05 -15.03 -1.05
CA ILE A 66 -23.95 -14.21 0.17
C ILE A 66 -22.61 -14.45 0.87
N CYS A 67 -22.13 -15.71 0.94
CA CYS A 67 -20.83 -16.01 1.54
C CYS A 67 -19.69 -15.23 0.87
N GLY A 68 -19.62 -15.25 -0.46
CA GLY A 68 -18.64 -14.45 -1.18
C GLY A 68 -18.88 -12.94 -1.07
N LEU A 69 -20.15 -12.51 -1.12
CA LEU A 69 -20.54 -11.10 -1.06
C LEU A 69 -20.15 -10.45 0.26
N LEU A 70 -20.23 -11.16 1.39
CA LEU A 70 -19.77 -10.67 2.68
C LEU A 70 -18.30 -10.23 2.62
N ILE A 71 -17.44 -10.98 1.93
CA ILE A 71 -16.02 -10.64 1.76
C ILE A 71 -15.84 -9.48 0.79
N ILE A 72 -16.61 -9.42 -0.30
CA ILE A 72 -16.50 -8.28 -1.23
C ILE A 72 -17.00 -6.98 -0.58
N ILE A 73 -18.09 -7.02 0.20
CA ILE A 73 -18.59 -5.87 0.96
C ILE A 73 -17.56 -5.40 1.99
N LEU A 74 -16.93 -6.33 2.71
CA LEU A 74 -15.82 -6.03 3.60
C LEU A 74 -14.72 -5.25 2.86
N ARG A 75 -14.29 -5.73 1.69
CA ARG A 75 -13.26 -5.06 0.88
C ARG A 75 -13.69 -3.69 0.37
N ILE A 76 -14.96 -3.49 -0.01
CA ILE A 76 -15.47 -2.15 -0.37
C ILE A 76 -15.41 -1.20 0.82
N HIS A 77 -15.66 -1.70 2.03
CA HIS A 77 -15.61 -0.87 3.21
C HIS A 77 -14.18 -0.49 3.60
N GLN A 78 -13.25 -1.43 3.46
CA GLN A 78 -11.90 -1.33 4.02
C GLN A 78 -10.79 -1.08 3.00
N TYR A 79 -11.09 -0.99 1.70
CA TYR A 79 -10.05 -0.77 0.69
C TYR A 79 -9.27 0.52 0.97
N HIS A 80 -7.97 0.45 0.72
CA HIS A 80 -7.08 1.59 0.83
C HIS A 80 -6.06 1.57 -0.31
N PRO A 81 -5.70 2.74 -0.87
CA PRO A 81 -4.60 2.83 -1.83
C PRO A 81 -3.26 2.83 -1.08
N GLY A 82 -2.29 2.09 -1.57
CA GLY A 82 -0.91 2.13 -1.06
C GLY A 82 -0.52 1.07 -0.05
N VAL A 83 0.76 1.09 0.28
CA VAL A 83 1.37 0.19 1.27
C VAL A 83 1.08 0.69 2.68
N ARG A 84 0.83 -0.24 3.62
CA ARG A 84 0.91 0.08 5.05
C ARG A 84 2.35 0.35 5.42
N THR A 85 2.62 1.57 5.83
CA THR A 85 3.95 2.05 6.16
C THR A 85 4.14 2.06 7.67
N SER A 86 5.20 1.40 8.14
CA SER A 86 5.57 1.35 9.56
C SER A 86 7.01 0.86 9.69
N ASP A 87 7.65 1.11 10.83
CA ASP A 87 9.08 0.76 11.00
C ASP A 87 9.30 -0.75 11.21
N SER A 88 8.30 -1.48 11.74
CA SER A 88 8.35 -2.94 11.96
C SER A 88 6.99 -3.61 11.82
N GLY A 89 6.97 -4.91 11.55
CA GLY A 89 5.74 -5.69 11.49
C GLY A 89 4.97 -5.72 12.83
N PHE A 90 5.69 -5.68 13.96
CA PHE A 90 5.10 -5.62 15.29
C PHE A 90 4.42 -4.27 15.55
N GLN A 91 5.00 -3.18 15.08
CA GLN A 91 4.35 -1.87 15.13
C GLN A 91 3.07 -1.86 14.29
N THR A 92 3.09 -2.45 13.08
CA THR A 92 1.88 -2.64 12.27
C THR A 92 0.83 -3.44 13.07
N PHE A 93 1.22 -4.55 13.66
CA PHE A 93 0.32 -5.39 14.45
C PHE A 93 -0.31 -4.61 15.61
N LYS A 94 0.50 -3.90 16.41
CA LYS A 94 0.02 -3.14 17.56
C LYS A 94 -0.96 -2.02 17.15
N GLN A 95 -0.72 -1.36 16.02
CA GLN A 95 -1.60 -0.32 15.50
C GLN A 95 -2.95 -0.86 15.01
N HIS A 96 -2.97 -2.07 14.44
CA HIS A 96 -4.15 -2.60 13.76
C HIS A 96 -4.92 -3.69 14.53
N VAL A 97 -4.33 -4.37 15.53
CA VAL A 97 -4.96 -5.53 16.19
C VAL A 97 -6.31 -5.20 16.86
N PHE A 98 -6.43 -4.02 17.47
CA PHE A 98 -7.68 -3.55 18.10
C PHE A 98 -8.47 -2.58 17.22
N ASN A 99 -8.09 -2.41 15.96
CA ASN A 99 -8.84 -1.55 15.05
C ASN A 99 -10.18 -2.22 14.71
N GLN A 100 -11.22 -1.41 14.55
CA GLN A 100 -12.55 -1.86 14.15
C GLN A 100 -12.49 -2.70 12.86
N GLN A 101 -11.62 -2.32 11.92
CA GLN A 101 -11.41 -3.05 10.67
C GLN A 101 -11.02 -4.52 10.89
N THR A 102 -10.13 -4.80 11.86
CA THR A 102 -9.68 -6.16 12.18
C THR A 102 -10.83 -7.02 12.72
N ILE A 103 -11.66 -6.43 13.59
CA ILE A 103 -12.83 -7.11 14.17
C ILE A 103 -13.86 -7.41 13.08
N GLU A 104 -14.14 -6.45 12.20
CA GLU A 104 -15.03 -6.61 11.06
C GLU A 104 -14.55 -7.71 10.11
N THR A 105 -13.24 -7.82 9.86
CA THR A 105 -12.67 -8.88 9.01
C THR A 105 -12.83 -10.26 9.64
N LEU A 106 -12.54 -10.40 10.94
CA LEU A 106 -12.79 -11.64 11.68
C LEU A 106 -14.27 -12.02 11.65
N PHE A 107 -15.17 -11.04 11.85
CA PHE A 107 -16.60 -11.25 11.82
C PHE A 107 -17.10 -11.66 10.43
N ALA A 108 -16.69 -10.98 9.37
CA ALA A 108 -17.13 -11.25 8.00
C ALA A 108 -16.70 -12.65 7.53
N TYR A 109 -15.45 -13.04 7.76
CA TYR A 109 -14.98 -14.39 7.43
C TYR A 109 -15.63 -15.47 8.30
N GLY A 110 -15.80 -15.22 9.61
CA GLY A 110 -16.48 -16.15 10.50
C GLY A 110 -17.96 -16.35 10.14
N LEU A 111 -18.66 -15.27 9.80
CA LEU A 111 -20.06 -15.31 9.35
C LEU A 111 -20.16 -16.01 8.00
N SER A 112 -19.28 -15.68 7.05
CA SER A 112 -19.25 -16.33 5.73
C SER A 112 -18.98 -17.82 5.82
N SER A 113 -18.02 -18.25 6.64
CA SER A 113 -17.68 -19.67 6.77
C SER A 113 -18.78 -20.45 7.48
N SER A 114 -19.39 -19.85 8.50
CA SER A 114 -20.52 -20.43 9.22
C SER A 114 -21.73 -20.59 8.29
N LEU A 115 -22.09 -19.55 7.54
CA LEU A 115 -23.20 -19.59 6.57
C LEU A 115 -22.95 -20.66 5.50
N PHE A 116 -21.75 -20.70 4.91
CA PHE A 116 -21.38 -21.71 3.93
C PHE A 116 -21.50 -23.12 4.51
N SER A 117 -21.02 -23.34 5.74
CA SER A 117 -21.09 -24.64 6.40
C SER A 117 -22.54 -25.15 6.55
N LEU A 118 -23.48 -24.26 6.87
CA LEU A 118 -24.90 -24.58 6.98
C LEU A 118 -25.53 -24.93 5.63
N VAL A 119 -25.20 -24.16 4.58
CA VAL A 119 -25.69 -24.40 3.22
C VAL A 119 -25.16 -25.72 2.67
N TYR A 120 -23.87 -26.00 2.90
CA TYR A 120 -23.23 -27.26 2.51
C TYR A 120 -23.87 -28.46 3.21
N LEU A 121 -24.01 -28.40 4.55
CA LEU A 121 -24.64 -29.49 5.32
C LEU A 121 -26.09 -29.75 4.89
N ARG A 122 -26.86 -28.71 4.59
CA ARG A 122 -28.23 -28.86 4.06
C ARG A 122 -28.29 -29.41 2.64
N SER A 123 -27.21 -29.31 1.89
CA SER A 123 -27.13 -29.81 0.51
C SER A 123 -26.72 -31.28 0.45
N LEU A 124 -26.23 -31.85 1.56
CA LEU A 124 -25.84 -33.25 1.61
C LEU A 124 -27.04 -34.21 1.71
N PRO A 125 -26.94 -35.42 1.13
CA PRO A 125 -27.89 -36.50 1.38
C PRO A 125 -27.95 -36.92 2.86
N ARG A 126 -29.05 -37.56 3.29
CA ARG A 126 -29.22 -38.03 4.69
C ARG A 126 -28.21 -39.13 5.08
N ASP A 127 -27.82 -39.95 4.12
CA ASP A 127 -26.80 -41.01 4.30
C ASP A 127 -25.38 -40.46 4.48
N SER A 128 -25.24 -39.14 4.49
CA SER A 128 -23.97 -38.47 4.71
C SER A 128 -23.42 -38.72 6.11
N GLY A 129 -24.27 -38.93 7.12
CA GLY A 129 -23.82 -39.12 8.50
C GLY A 129 -23.15 -37.88 9.11
N LEU A 130 -23.41 -36.69 8.54
CA LEU A 130 -23.02 -35.38 9.08
C LEU A 130 -24.20 -34.60 9.68
N GLU A 131 -25.35 -35.25 9.85
CA GLU A 131 -26.50 -34.67 10.56
C GLU A 131 -26.11 -34.33 12.01
N LEU A 132 -26.60 -33.20 12.52
CA LEU A 132 -26.28 -32.72 13.87
C LEU A 132 -26.68 -33.72 14.95
N VAL A 133 -27.88 -34.29 14.80
CA VAL A 133 -28.43 -35.32 15.69
C VAL A 133 -28.53 -36.61 14.90
N ALA A 134 -27.83 -37.65 15.37
CA ALA A 134 -27.89 -38.97 14.78
C ALA A 134 -29.01 -39.80 15.42
N TYR A 135 -29.83 -40.40 14.56
CA TYR A 135 -30.87 -41.37 14.92
C TYR A 135 -30.38 -42.77 14.57
N VAL A 136 -29.87 -43.49 15.56
CA VAL A 136 -29.52 -44.90 15.39
C VAL A 136 -30.81 -45.72 15.52
N ALA A 137 -31.08 -46.64 14.59
CA ALA A 137 -32.27 -47.47 14.61
C ALA A 137 -32.44 -48.17 15.98
N GLY A 138 -33.58 -47.94 16.64
CA GLY A 138 -33.89 -48.48 17.98
C GLY A 138 -33.22 -47.75 19.16
N GLY A 139 -32.44 -46.69 18.92
CA GLY A 139 -31.72 -45.92 19.94
C GLY A 139 -32.30 -44.53 20.23
N ARG A 140 -31.88 -43.94 21.36
CA ARG A 140 -32.16 -42.52 21.67
C ARG A 140 -31.37 -41.60 20.74
N PRO A 141 -31.90 -40.40 20.39
CA PRO A 141 -31.15 -39.43 19.60
C PRO A 141 -29.84 -39.04 20.31
N ARG A 142 -28.75 -38.98 19.55
CA ARG A 142 -27.42 -38.62 20.07
C ARG A 142 -26.83 -37.49 19.24
N LEU A 143 -26.06 -36.62 19.90
CA LEU A 143 -25.31 -35.59 19.20
C LEU A 143 -24.18 -36.23 18.38
N ASN A 144 -24.05 -35.82 17.13
CA ASN A 144 -23.04 -36.36 16.22
C ASN A 144 -21.78 -35.52 16.25
N GLU A 145 -20.69 -36.08 16.80
CA GLU A 145 -19.42 -35.37 16.90
C GLU A 145 -18.81 -35.01 15.52
N LYS A 146 -19.09 -35.79 14.47
CA LYS A 146 -18.59 -35.50 13.11
C LYS A 146 -19.13 -34.17 12.56
N SER A 147 -20.38 -33.86 12.88
CA SER A 147 -21.00 -32.58 12.49
C SER A 147 -20.36 -31.39 13.23
N LEU A 148 -20.01 -31.58 14.51
CA LEU A 148 -19.33 -30.57 15.31
C LEU A 148 -17.89 -30.33 14.84
N PHE A 149 -17.18 -31.42 14.50
CA PHE A 149 -15.87 -31.34 13.88
C PHE A 149 -15.92 -30.54 12.57
N PHE A 150 -16.92 -30.80 11.72
CA PHE A 150 -17.14 -30.06 10.48
C PHE A 150 -17.43 -28.57 10.75
N ALA A 151 -18.31 -28.23 11.69
CA ALA A 151 -18.59 -26.84 12.05
C ALA A 151 -17.35 -26.13 12.62
N ALA A 152 -16.61 -26.80 13.52
CA ALA A 152 -15.37 -26.27 14.07
C ALA A 152 -14.28 -26.08 13.01
N HIS A 153 -14.20 -26.96 12.01
CA HIS A 153 -13.31 -26.81 10.86
C HIS A 153 -13.54 -25.48 10.14
N PHE A 154 -14.81 -25.14 9.85
CA PHE A 154 -15.15 -23.88 9.18
C PHE A 154 -14.95 -22.64 10.06
N PHE A 155 -15.12 -22.78 11.37
CA PHE A 155 -14.78 -21.71 12.32
C PHE A 155 -13.27 -21.43 12.32
N ILE A 156 -12.43 -22.47 12.41
CA ILE A 156 -10.97 -22.35 12.32
C ILE A 156 -10.57 -21.78 10.96
N LEU A 157 -11.14 -22.31 9.86
CA LEU A 157 -10.87 -21.84 8.50
C LEU A 157 -11.18 -20.34 8.35
N GLY A 158 -12.32 -19.89 8.87
CA GLY A 158 -12.71 -18.48 8.87
C GLY A 158 -11.70 -17.60 9.61
N ILE A 159 -11.28 -18.00 10.81
CA ILE A 159 -10.24 -17.28 11.58
C ILE A 159 -8.92 -17.27 10.83
N THR A 160 -8.44 -18.43 10.36
CA THR A 160 -7.17 -18.52 9.63
C THR A 160 -7.19 -17.64 8.39
N GLN A 161 -8.28 -17.63 7.61
CA GLN A 161 -8.41 -16.78 6.43
C GLN A 161 -8.53 -15.30 6.77
N ALA A 162 -9.22 -14.93 7.85
CA ALA A 162 -9.24 -13.55 8.33
C ALA A 162 -7.84 -13.05 8.69
N LEU A 163 -7.06 -13.87 9.42
CA LEU A 163 -5.68 -13.54 9.77
C LEU A 163 -4.79 -13.44 8.53
N LEU A 164 -4.93 -14.36 7.57
CA LEU A 164 -4.20 -14.29 6.31
C LEU A 164 -4.59 -13.07 5.47
N HIS A 165 -5.86 -12.68 5.46
CA HIS A 165 -6.35 -11.48 4.79
C HIS A 165 -5.70 -10.22 5.36
N LEU A 166 -5.67 -10.10 6.68
CA LEU A 166 -5.05 -8.98 7.38
C LEU A 166 -3.52 -8.96 7.19
N PHE A 167 -2.88 -10.13 7.23
CA PHE A 167 -1.44 -10.27 7.08
C PHE A 167 -0.96 -9.93 5.67
N LYS A 168 -1.65 -10.43 4.64
CA LYS A 168 -1.35 -10.13 3.23
C LYS A 168 -1.83 -8.75 2.78
N ASP A 169 -2.58 -8.05 3.65
CA ASP A 169 -3.22 -6.78 3.35
C ASP A 169 -4.03 -6.84 2.05
N ASN A 170 -4.93 -7.82 1.96
CA ASN A 170 -5.72 -8.04 0.76
C ASN A 170 -6.62 -6.82 0.41
N ASP A 171 -6.91 -5.93 1.35
CA ASP A 171 -7.65 -4.69 1.11
C ASP A 171 -6.86 -3.62 0.32
N ARG A 172 -5.54 -3.80 0.20
CA ARG A 172 -4.68 -2.91 -0.57
C ARG A 172 -5.05 -2.91 -2.05
N LEU A 173 -5.22 -1.72 -2.60
CA LEU A 173 -5.31 -1.48 -4.04
C LEU A 173 -4.06 -0.73 -4.50
N SER A 174 -3.24 -1.36 -5.32
CA SER A 174 -2.15 -0.68 -6.02
C SER A 174 -2.73 0.04 -7.24
N LEU A 175 -2.90 1.36 -7.18
CA LEU A 175 -3.39 2.11 -8.33
C LEU A 175 -2.31 2.17 -9.41
N GLY A 176 -2.74 2.27 -10.67
CA GLY A 176 -1.80 2.33 -11.79
C GLY A 176 -1.10 3.68 -11.91
N THR A 177 0.02 3.67 -12.62
CA THR A 177 0.73 4.88 -13.07
C THR A 177 0.54 5.07 -14.57
N VAL A 178 0.53 6.32 -15.01
CA VAL A 178 0.51 6.63 -16.44
C VAL A 178 1.92 6.47 -17.00
N ARG A 179 2.12 5.52 -17.93
CA ARG A 179 3.40 5.32 -18.62
C ARG A 179 3.40 6.05 -19.97
N LYS A 180 4.55 6.56 -20.40
CA LYS A 180 4.72 7.10 -21.76
C LYS A 180 4.37 6.03 -22.80
N GLN A 181 3.51 6.34 -23.78
CA GLN A 181 3.22 5.41 -24.87
C GLN A 181 4.41 5.41 -25.85
N ASN A 182 5.04 4.25 -26.07
CA ASN A 182 5.97 4.08 -27.18
C ASN A 182 5.15 3.89 -28.47
N GLY A 183 5.68 4.34 -29.63
CA GLY A 183 4.92 4.45 -30.89
C GLY A 183 4.20 3.18 -31.39
N ALA A 184 4.54 1.99 -30.88
CA ALA A 184 3.84 0.73 -31.19
C ALA A 184 2.55 0.50 -30.35
N ASP A 185 2.42 1.16 -29.19
CA ASP A 185 1.33 1.00 -28.22
C ASP A 185 0.41 2.24 -28.15
N ALA A 186 0.59 3.18 -29.08
CA ALA A 186 -0.18 4.41 -29.12
C ALA A 186 -1.68 4.10 -29.31
N GLY A 187 -2.48 4.28 -28.25
CA GLY A 187 -3.94 4.05 -28.25
C GLY A 187 -4.43 2.72 -27.65
N LYS A 188 -3.55 1.79 -27.24
CA LYS A 188 -3.98 0.55 -26.55
C LYS A 188 -3.82 0.69 -25.03
N SER A 189 -4.80 1.31 -24.37
CA SER A 189 -4.90 1.21 -22.92
C SER A 189 -5.19 -0.25 -22.52
N GLN A 190 -4.16 -0.97 -22.06
CA GLN A 190 -4.28 -2.36 -21.64
C GLN A 190 -5.09 -2.53 -20.34
N ASN A 191 -5.22 -1.47 -19.53
CA ASN A 191 -5.92 -1.50 -18.24
C ASN A 191 -7.36 -0.98 -18.31
N GLY A 192 -7.80 -0.44 -19.46
CA GLY A 192 -9.16 0.05 -19.68
C GLY A 192 -10.14 -0.96 -20.30
N ASP A 193 -9.64 -1.96 -21.00
CA ASP A 193 -10.46 -2.90 -21.79
C ASP A 193 -11.03 -4.05 -20.91
N PRO A 194 -12.37 -4.22 -20.82
CA PRO A 194 -12.98 -5.34 -20.11
C PRO A 194 -12.51 -6.71 -20.59
N ALA A 195 -12.19 -6.89 -21.88
CA ALA A 195 -11.72 -8.17 -22.40
C ALA A 195 -10.32 -8.53 -21.87
N VAL A 196 -9.42 -7.54 -21.81
CA VAL A 196 -8.06 -7.74 -21.28
C VAL A 196 -8.10 -8.02 -19.78
N MET A 197 -8.94 -7.31 -19.01
CA MET A 197 -9.12 -7.60 -17.58
C MET A 197 -9.71 -8.99 -17.33
N GLY A 198 -10.71 -9.40 -18.13
CA GLY A 198 -11.26 -10.74 -18.08
C GLY A 198 -10.20 -11.81 -18.37
N ARG A 199 -9.37 -11.60 -19.39
CA ARG A 199 -8.24 -12.50 -19.71
C ARG A 199 -7.25 -12.59 -18.56
N ARG A 200 -6.82 -11.46 -17.98
CA ARG A 200 -5.92 -11.44 -16.82
C ARG A 200 -6.48 -12.20 -15.61
N PHE A 201 -7.79 -12.11 -15.39
CA PHE A 201 -8.45 -12.89 -14.34
C PHE A 201 -8.34 -14.40 -14.64
N TRP A 202 -8.68 -14.82 -15.85
CA TRP A 202 -8.58 -16.23 -16.26
C TRP A 202 -7.14 -16.77 -16.24
N ASP A 203 -6.16 -15.96 -16.62
CA ASP A 203 -4.73 -16.31 -16.57
C ASP A 203 -4.25 -16.58 -15.12
N GLN A 204 -4.88 -15.94 -14.11
CA GLN A 204 -4.57 -16.17 -12.69
C GLN A 204 -5.32 -17.37 -12.08
N MET A 205 -6.34 -17.92 -12.75
CA MET A 205 -7.16 -19.01 -12.19
C MET A 205 -6.37 -20.26 -11.80
N PRO A 206 -5.39 -20.76 -12.59
CA PRO A 206 -4.61 -21.93 -12.18
C PRO A 206 -3.87 -21.72 -10.88
N ALA A 207 -3.27 -20.54 -10.68
CA ALA A 207 -2.56 -20.19 -9.45
C ALA A 207 -3.53 -20.10 -8.27
N ILE A 208 -4.72 -19.54 -8.48
CA ILE A 208 -5.79 -19.48 -7.47
C ILE A 208 -6.24 -20.87 -7.06
N LEU A 209 -6.48 -21.77 -8.02
CA LEU A 209 -6.87 -23.15 -7.76
C LEU A 209 -5.80 -23.89 -6.95
N ILE A 210 -4.53 -23.82 -7.36
CA ILE A 210 -3.41 -24.44 -6.63
C ILE A 210 -3.33 -23.89 -5.21
N SER A 211 -3.47 -22.57 -5.04
CA SER A 211 -3.46 -21.95 -3.72
C SER A 211 -4.62 -22.42 -2.85
N ALA A 212 -5.83 -22.51 -3.40
CA ALA A 212 -7.02 -23.00 -2.69
C ALA A 212 -6.87 -24.47 -2.28
N VAL A 213 -6.33 -25.33 -3.17
CA VAL A 213 -6.02 -26.73 -2.85
C VAL A 213 -5.01 -26.81 -1.70
N ASN A 214 -3.89 -26.11 -1.78
CA ASN A 214 -2.88 -26.12 -0.73
C ASN A 214 -3.43 -25.61 0.60
N GLN A 215 -4.17 -24.50 0.59
CA GLN A 215 -4.78 -23.93 1.79
C GLN A 215 -5.85 -24.84 2.41
N SER A 216 -6.66 -25.52 1.58
CA SER A 216 -7.65 -26.48 2.05
C SER A 216 -6.99 -27.67 2.77
N LEU A 217 -5.92 -28.24 2.20
CA LEU A 217 -5.17 -29.34 2.82
C LEU A 217 -4.53 -28.93 4.15
N VAL A 218 -3.88 -27.76 4.19
CA VAL A 218 -3.29 -27.23 5.43
C VAL A 218 -4.36 -26.99 6.50
N SER A 219 -5.53 -26.46 6.11
CA SER A 219 -6.61 -26.17 7.06
C SER A 219 -7.14 -27.44 7.77
N ILE A 220 -7.13 -28.58 7.08
CA ILE A 220 -7.51 -29.88 7.67
C ILE A 220 -6.48 -30.29 8.71
N ILE A 221 -5.19 -30.21 8.39
CA ILE A 221 -4.10 -30.56 9.31
C ILE A 221 -4.21 -29.71 10.58
N VAL A 222 -4.37 -28.39 10.40
CA VAL A 222 -4.57 -27.46 11.52
C VAL A 222 -5.80 -27.85 12.35
N THR A 223 -6.92 -28.18 11.70
CA THR A 223 -8.15 -28.59 12.40
C THR A 223 -7.96 -29.89 13.18
N CYS A 224 -7.30 -30.90 12.60
CA CYS A 224 -7.03 -32.18 13.26
C CYS A 224 -6.17 -32.02 14.52
N ILE A 225 -5.35 -30.97 14.61
CA ILE A 225 -4.54 -30.65 15.79
C ILE A 225 -5.32 -29.77 16.77
N VAL A 226 -5.90 -28.67 16.30
CA VAL A 226 -6.53 -27.65 17.14
C VAL A 226 -7.83 -28.13 17.76
N TYR A 227 -8.66 -28.88 17.02
CA TYR A 227 -9.95 -29.33 17.52
C TYR A 227 -9.79 -30.25 18.74
N PRO A 228 -9.05 -31.37 18.70
CA PRO A 228 -8.92 -32.25 19.86
C PRO A 228 -8.27 -31.59 21.07
N LEU A 229 -7.29 -30.70 20.86
CA LEU A 229 -6.51 -30.08 21.94
C LEU A 229 -7.24 -28.94 22.65
N PHE A 230 -8.01 -28.11 21.93
CA PHE A 230 -8.52 -26.84 22.48
C PHE A 230 -10.04 -26.67 22.36
N LEU A 231 -10.67 -27.19 21.31
CA LEU A 231 -12.07 -26.88 21.00
C LEU A 231 -13.04 -28.02 21.33
N ARG A 232 -12.59 -29.28 21.31
CA ARG A 232 -13.45 -30.47 21.37
C ARG A 232 -14.38 -30.44 22.58
N GLN A 233 -13.82 -30.20 23.77
CA GLN A 233 -14.58 -30.18 25.01
C GLN A 233 -15.56 -28.99 25.07
N THR A 234 -15.10 -27.79 24.72
CA THR A 234 -15.90 -26.57 24.78
C THR A 234 -17.07 -26.61 23.79
N VAL A 235 -16.79 -27.00 22.53
CA VAL A 235 -17.80 -27.15 21.47
C VAL A 235 -18.82 -28.22 21.84
N TRP A 236 -18.39 -29.36 22.36
CA TRP A 236 -19.30 -30.43 22.79
C TRP A 236 -20.26 -29.98 23.88
N HIS A 237 -19.74 -29.39 24.96
CA HIS A 237 -20.57 -28.93 26.08
C HIS A 237 -21.50 -27.78 25.68
N ALA A 238 -21.02 -26.82 24.91
CA ALA A 238 -21.84 -25.71 24.41
C ALA A 238 -22.99 -26.26 23.54
N THR A 239 -22.67 -27.14 22.58
CA THR A 239 -23.68 -27.68 21.67
C THR A 239 -24.67 -28.58 22.37
N MET A 240 -24.25 -29.42 23.33
CA MET A 240 -25.15 -30.22 24.16
C MET A 240 -26.11 -29.34 24.98
N THR A 241 -25.63 -28.20 25.50
CA THR A 241 -26.46 -27.27 26.27
C THR A 241 -27.54 -26.65 25.39
N VAL A 242 -27.16 -26.19 24.20
CA VAL A 242 -28.11 -25.58 23.24
C VAL A 242 -29.08 -26.62 22.68
N CYS A 243 -28.58 -27.77 22.22
CA CYS A 243 -29.42 -28.78 21.57
C CYS A 243 -30.46 -29.40 22.52
N ARG A 244 -30.21 -29.42 23.84
CA ARG A 244 -31.20 -29.91 24.82
C ARG A 244 -32.48 -29.09 24.87
N TRP A 245 -32.44 -27.83 24.45
CA TRP A 245 -33.66 -27.00 24.38
C TRP A 245 -34.59 -27.44 23.25
N PHE A 246 -34.04 -28.10 22.22
CA PHE A 246 -34.77 -28.46 21.01
C PHE A 246 -34.95 -29.98 20.83
N TYR A 247 -34.08 -30.78 21.45
CA TYR A 247 -34.02 -32.24 21.26
C TYR A 247 -33.95 -32.97 22.60
N ASN A 248 -34.59 -34.15 22.66
CA ASN A 248 -34.58 -35.02 23.84
C ASN A 248 -33.26 -35.80 23.98
N LEU A 249 -32.17 -35.08 24.28
CA LEU A 249 -30.82 -35.61 24.41
C LEU A 249 -30.52 -36.13 25.84
N PRO A 250 -29.58 -37.08 25.99
CA PRO A 250 -29.14 -37.53 27.32
C PRO A 250 -28.69 -36.38 28.22
N ARG A 251 -29.00 -36.46 29.52
CA ARG A 251 -28.55 -35.49 30.55
C ARG A 251 -27.05 -35.55 30.81
N THR A 252 -26.40 -36.65 30.43
CA THR A 252 -24.96 -36.82 30.57
C THR A 252 -24.20 -36.06 29.47
N ASN A 253 -23.18 -35.31 29.87
CA ASN A 253 -22.26 -34.60 28.98
C ASN A 253 -21.01 -35.45 28.65
N MET A 254 -21.17 -36.77 28.53
CA MET A 254 -20.04 -37.64 28.25
C MET A 254 -19.51 -37.39 26.85
N LEU A 255 -18.20 -37.16 26.74
CA LEU A 255 -17.53 -37.00 25.47
C LEU A 255 -17.26 -38.38 24.85
N PRO A 256 -17.51 -38.59 23.55
CA PRO A 256 -17.19 -39.86 22.89
C PRO A 256 -15.69 -40.19 23.04
N PRO A 257 -15.32 -41.45 23.35
CA PRO A 257 -13.91 -41.81 23.49
C PRO A 257 -13.16 -41.78 22.15
N SER A 258 -13.84 -42.12 21.05
CA SER A 258 -13.29 -42.07 19.69
C SER A 258 -13.23 -40.64 19.16
N LEU A 259 -12.14 -40.28 18.46
CA LEU A 259 -12.05 -39.02 17.74
C LEU A 259 -13.00 -39.01 16.52
N PRO A 260 -13.57 -37.85 16.14
CA PRO A 260 -14.50 -37.73 15.00
C PRO A 260 -13.80 -37.72 13.63
N ILE A 261 -12.57 -38.24 13.57
CA ILE A 261 -11.72 -38.23 12.38
C ILE A 261 -11.99 -39.52 11.59
N SER A 262 -12.62 -39.37 10.43
CA SER A 262 -12.82 -40.46 9.47
C SER A 262 -12.45 -40.00 8.07
N THR A 263 -12.00 -40.90 7.20
CA THR A 263 -11.58 -40.58 5.82
C THR A 263 -12.67 -39.83 5.06
N ASN A 264 -13.93 -40.26 5.18
CA ASN A 264 -15.08 -39.58 4.59
C ASN A 264 -15.33 -38.18 5.19
N SER A 265 -15.23 -38.03 6.51
CA SER A 265 -15.34 -36.69 7.15
C SER A 265 -14.24 -35.75 6.67
N LEU A 266 -13.00 -36.23 6.59
CA LEU A 266 -11.85 -35.45 6.14
C LEU A 266 -12.00 -35.04 4.67
N PHE A 267 -12.40 -35.97 3.80
CA PHE A 267 -12.65 -35.67 2.38
C PHE A 267 -13.73 -34.60 2.20
N ARG A 268 -14.79 -34.64 3.02
CA ARG A 268 -15.84 -33.62 2.95
C ARG A 268 -15.41 -32.28 3.51
N CYS A 269 -14.64 -32.26 4.59
CA CYS A 269 -14.02 -31.01 5.06
C CYS A 269 -13.10 -30.43 3.98
N TRP A 270 -12.30 -31.27 3.33
CA TRP A 270 -11.44 -30.87 2.22
C TRP A 270 -12.24 -30.28 1.05
N LEU A 271 -13.20 -31.03 0.52
CA LEU A 271 -13.99 -30.59 -0.63
C LEU A 271 -14.76 -29.30 -0.31
N ALA A 272 -15.40 -29.24 0.85
CA ALA A 272 -16.17 -28.07 1.26
C ALA A 272 -15.27 -26.83 1.48
N SER A 273 -14.11 -27.01 2.11
CA SER A 273 -13.14 -25.91 2.30
C SER A 273 -12.53 -25.46 0.98
N LEU A 274 -12.25 -26.39 0.04
CA LEU A 274 -11.77 -26.08 -1.30
C LEU A 274 -12.76 -25.17 -2.05
N LEU A 275 -14.04 -25.50 -2.06
CA LEU A 275 -15.09 -24.69 -2.70
C LEU A 275 -15.14 -23.28 -2.10
N LEU A 276 -15.24 -23.18 -0.76
CA LEU A 276 -15.28 -21.88 -0.09
C LEU A 276 -14.01 -21.04 -0.33
N LEU A 277 -12.83 -21.68 -0.29
CA LEU A 277 -11.56 -21.01 -0.56
C LEU A 277 -11.47 -20.54 -2.00
N LEU A 278 -11.93 -21.35 -2.98
CA LEU A 278 -11.99 -20.95 -4.38
C LEU A 278 -12.87 -19.70 -4.53
N MET A 279 -14.05 -19.69 -3.92
CA MET A 279 -14.96 -18.54 -3.91
C MET A 279 -14.29 -17.27 -3.34
N TRP A 280 -13.68 -17.37 -2.16
CA TRP A 280 -13.02 -16.23 -1.52
C TRP A 280 -11.81 -15.72 -2.30
N THR A 281 -10.95 -16.63 -2.77
CA THR A 281 -9.71 -16.26 -3.47
C THR A 281 -10.00 -15.72 -4.87
N ALA A 282 -10.93 -16.33 -5.63
CA ALA A 282 -11.40 -15.82 -6.90
C ALA A 282 -12.12 -14.47 -6.74
N GLY A 283 -13.00 -14.33 -5.74
CA GLY A 283 -13.65 -13.05 -5.43
C GLY A 283 -12.65 -11.95 -5.09
N ASN A 284 -11.62 -12.28 -4.31
CA ASN A 284 -10.55 -11.34 -3.97
C ASN A 284 -9.72 -10.94 -5.21
N ALA A 285 -9.33 -11.89 -6.04
CA ALA A 285 -8.60 -11.59 -7.28
C ALA A 285 -9.44 -10.74 -8.23
N ALA A 286 -10.70 -11.11 -8.44
CA ALA A 286 -11.64 -10.35 -9.28
C ALA A 286 -11.77 -8.91 -8.78
N PHE A 287 -11.99 -8.69 -7.48
CA PHE A 287 -12.10 -7.34 -6.93
C PHE A 287 -10.84 -6.51 -7.16
N SER A 288 -9.64 -7.07 -6.92
CA SER A 288 -8.39 -6.35 -7.14
C SER A 288 -8.18 -5.97 -8.62
N ILE A 289 -8.54 -6.86 -9.55
CA ILE A 289 -8.38 -6.64 -10.99
C ILE A 289 -9.41 -5.63 -11.53
N PHE A 290 -10.70 -5.81 -11.20
CA PHE A 290 -11.77 -5.00 -11.81
C PHE A 290 -11.96 -3.64 -11.13
N LEU A 291 -11.56 -3.47 -9.86
CA LEU A 291 -11.68 -2.19 -9.17
C LEU A 291 -10.59 -1.21 -9.61
N VAL A 292 -9.37 -1.70 -9.87
CA VAL A 292 -8.24 -0.92 -10.39
C VAL A 292 -8.35 -0.78 -11.90
N LYS A 293 -9.30 0.04 -12.33
CA LYS A 293 -9.46 0.46 -13.73
C LYS A 293 -9.14 1.95 -13.84
N GLU A 294 -8.58 2.32 -14.99
CA GLU A 294 -8.27 3.71 -15.32
C GLU A 294 -9.50 4.61 -15.10
N PRO A 295 -9.34 5.85 -14.59
CA PRO A 295 -10.42 6.81 -14.36
C PRO A 295 -10.92 7.42 -15.67
N LEU A 296 -11.30 6.56 -16.62
CA LEU A 296 -11.84 6.92 -17.93
C LEU A 296 -13.26 6.36 -18.08
N LYS A 297 -14.14 7.16 -18.67
CA LYS A 297 -15.48 6.76 -19.09
C LYS A 297 -15.55 6.84 -20.60
N ASN A 298 -15.81 5.71 -21.27
CA ASN A 298 -15.89 5.60 -22.73
C ASN A 298 -14.67 6.22 -23.46
N GLY A 299 -13.46 6.02 -22.93
CA GLY A 299 -12.23 6.56 -23.51
C GLY A 299 -12.02 8.07 -23.30
N ARG A 300 -12.79 8.72 -22.43
CA ARG A 300 -12.61 10.13 -22.03
C ARG A 300 -12.35 10.24 -20.52
N PRO A 301 -11.68 11.31 -20.04
CA PRO A 301 -11.52 11.56 -18.61
C PRO A 301 -12.86 11.59 -17.89
N LEU A 302 -12.92 11.04 -16.68
CA LEU A 302 -14.15 10.85 -15.92
C LEU A 302 -14.92 12.17 -15.69
N THR A 303 -14.22 13.29 -15.55
CA THR A 303 -14.80 14.62 -15.34
C THR A 303 -15.32 15.29 -16.62
N SER A 304 -15.09 14.70 -17.80
CA SER A 304 -15.44 15.33 -19.09
C SER A 304 -16.94 15.54 -19.29
N GLU A 305 -17.79 14.75 -18.64
CA GLU A 305 -19.25 14.91 -18.69
C GLU A 305 -19.77 15.94 -17.66
N SER A 306 -18.90 16.49 -16.82
CA SER A 306 -19.27 17.53 -15.87
C SER A 306 -19.58 18.83 -16.61
N ARG A 307 -20.50 19.62 -16.03
CA ARG A 307 -20.74 21.00 -16.46
C ARG A 307 -19.51 21.90 -16.24
N ASP A 308 -18.70 21.58 -15.23
CA ASP A 308 -17.40 22.23 -14.94
C ASP A 308 -16.33 21.14 -14.72
N PRO A 309 -15.74 20.60 -15.80
CA PRO A 309 -14.78 19.51 -15.71
C PRO A 309 -13.55 19.84 -14.86
N ASN A 310 -13.01 21.06 -15.00
CA ASN A 310 -11.83 21.51 -14.25
C ASN A 310 -12.14 21.67 -12.75
N GLY A 311 -13.33 22.19 -12.41
CA GLY A 311 -13.77 22.33 -11.03
C GLY A 311 -14.00 21.00 -10.35
N SER A 312 -14.62 20.04 -11.05
CA SER A 312 -14.79 18.68 -10.55
C SER A 312 -13.45 17.97 -10.34
N LEU A 313 -12.51 18.08 -11.28
CA LEU A 313 -11.17 17.51 -11.15
C LEU A 313 -10.42 18.10 -9.96
N LEU A 314 -10.42 19.43 -9.84
CA LEU A 314 -9.77 20.14 -8.74
C LEU A 314 -10.35 19.76 -7.37
N ASN A 315 -11.67 19.58 -7.28
CA ASN A 315 -12.31 19.08 -6.08
C ASN A 315 -11.79 17.68 -5.68
N GLY A 316 -11.54 16.82 -6.66
CA GLY A 316 -10.93 15.51 -6.44
C GLY A 316 -9.48 15.60 -5.97
N LEU A 317 -8.67 16.45 -6.61
CA LEU A 317 -7.27 16.67 -6.25
C LEU A 317 -7.08 17.25 -4.83
N LYS A 318 -8.05 18.05 -4.35
CA LYS A 318 -8.06 18.62 -2.99
C LYS A 318 -8.78 17.73 -1.96
N SER A 319 -9.20 16.52 -2.32
CA SER A 319 -9.93 15.64 -1.42
C SER A 319 -9.06 15.18 -0.24
N LYS A 320 -9.60 15.23 0.98
CA LYS A 320 -8.96 14.64 2.17
C LYS A 320 -8.89 13.11 2.13
N LYS A 321 -9.77 12.47 1.34
CA LYS A 321 -9.74 11.01 1.16
C LYS A 321 -8.69 10.65 0.13
N LEU A 322 -7.65 9.94 0.56
CA LEU A 322 -6.52 9.52 -0.26
C LEU A 322 -6.97 8.76 -1.53
N SER A 323 -7.97 7.88 -1.42
CA SER A 323 -8.50 7.14 -2.58
C SER A 323 -9.03 8.06 -3.69
N ILE A 324 -9.84 9.06 -3.33
CA ILE A 324 -10.39 10.03 -4.28
C ILE A 324 -9.26 10.88 -4.89
N GLN A 325 -8.32 11.32 -4.06
CA GLN A 325 -7.17 12.12 -4.49
C GLN A 325 -6.31 11.35 -5.49
N CYS A 326 -6.00 10.08 -5.23
CA CYS A 326 -5.20 9.25 -6.13
C CYS A 326 -5.92 9.01 -7.46
N PHE A 327 -7.23 8.74 -7.48
CA PHE A 327 -7.98 8.61 -8.74
C PHE A 327 -8.02 9.92 -9.53
N ALA A 328 -8.19 11.07 -8.87
CA ALA A 328 -8.17 12.37 -9.53
C ALA A 328 -6.78 12.73 -10.07
N MET A 329 -5.71 12.41 -9.33
CA MET A 329 -4.33 12.59 -9.81
C MET A 329 -4.02 11.66 -10.99
N TRP A 330 -4.54 10.44 -10.96
CA TRP A 330 -4.41 9.49 -12.05
C TRP A 330 -5.16 9.99 -13.31
N GLU A 331 -6.35 10.58 -13.16
CA GLU A 331 -7.06 11.23 -14.27
C GLU A 331 -6.27 12.43 -14.82
N LEU A 332 -5.70 13.27 -13.94
CA LEU A 332 -4.87 14.40 -14.35
C LEU A 332 -3.65 13.95 -15.17
N ALA A 333 -2.99 12.87 -14.78
CA ALA A 333 -1.87 12.30 -15.53
C ALA A 333 -2.29 11.80 -16.92
N PHE A 334 -3.49 11.21 -17.07
CA PHE A 334 -4.02 10.87 -18.39
C PHE A 334 -4.36 12.11 -19.22
N ILE A 335 -4.96 13.14 -18.60
CA ILE A 335 -5.21 14.43 -19.26
C ILE A 335 -3.91 15.03 -19.79
N ALA A 336 -2.86 15.01 -18.95
CA ALA A 336 -1.54 15.51 -19.32
C ALA A 336 -0.95 14.75 -20.54
N ARG A 337 -1.15 13.44 -20.64
CA ARG A 337 -0.63 12.63 -21.75
C ARG A 337 -1.47 12.75 -23.04
N ASP A 338 -2.75 12.43 -22.97
CA ASP A 338 -3.53 12.02 -24.16
C ASP A 338 -4.56 13.06 -24.64
N TYR A 339 -4.91 14.07 -23.85
CA TYR A 339 -6.08 14.92 -24.12
C TYR A 339 -5.73 16.41 -24.32
N PRO A 340 -5.28 16.83 -25.52
CA PRO A 340 -4.84 18.20 -25.80
C PRO A 340 -5.94 19.24 -25.52
N GLU A 341 -7.18 18.97 -25.90
CA GLU A 341 -8.29 19.90 -25.65
C GLU A 341 -8.57 20.10 -24.15
N ARG A 342 -8.38 19.06 -23.34
CA ARG A 342 -8.50 19.18 -21.88
C ARG A 342 -7.30 19.91 -21.28
N ARG A 343 -6.09 19.77 -21.83
CA ARG A 343 -4.91 20.54 -21.41
C ARG A 343 -5.03 22.02 -21.72
N LYS A 344 -5.41 22.38 -22.95
CA LYS A 344 -5.71 23.78 -23.33
C LYS A 344 -6.75 24.40 -22.40
N ALA A 345 -7.82 23.67 -22.12
CA ALA A 345 -8.84 24.11 -21.15
C ALA A 345 -8.31 24.30 -19.72
N ILE A 346 -7.20 23.68 -19.33
CA ILE A 346 -6.54 23.94 -18.03
C ILE A 346 -5.74 25.24 -18.07
N TYR A 347 -5.04 25.54 -19.18
CA TYR A 347 -4.25 26.77 -19.32
C TYR A 347 -5.12 28.02 -19.49
N GLU A 348 -6.26 27.89 -20.20
CA GLU A 348 -7.16 28.99 -20.52
C GLU A 348 -8.13 29.34 -19.37
N ASP A 349 -8.27 28.49 -18.36
CA ASP A 349 -9.18 28.67 -17.21
C ASP A 349 -8.56 29.58 -16.13
N ILE A 350 -8.47 30.89 -16.45
CA ILE A 350 -7.79 31.92 -15.65
C ILE A 350 -8.74 32.63 -14.69
N ASP A 351 -9.97 32.94 -15.12
CA ASP A 351 -10.90 33.85 -14.42
C ASP A 351 -11.67 33.19 -13.26
N ARG A 352 -11.14 32.12 -12.68
CA ARG A 352 -11.80 31.44 -11.56
C ARG A 352 -11.64 32.24 -10.27
N LYS A 353 -12.72 32.27 -9.48
CA LYS A 353 -12.75 32.92 -8.15
C LYS A 353 -11.65 32.42 -7.19
N ASP A 354 -11.28 31.15 -7.29
CA ASP A 354 -10.28 30.50 -6.43
C ASP A 354 -8.84 30.58 -7.02
N GLY A 355 -8.65 31.37 -8.08
CA GLY A 355 -7.41 31.51 -8.83
C GLY A 355 -7.33 30.59 -10.07
N PRO A 356 -6.40 30.87 -11.01
CA PRO A 356 -6.26 30.13 -12.26
C PRO A 356 -6.10 28.62 -12.05
N MET A 357 -6.66 27.80 -12.95
CA MET A 357 -6.64 26.35 -12.82
C MET A 357 -5.20 25.81 -12.79
N TRP A 358 -4.31 26.33 -13.66
CA TRP A 358 -2.89 25.97 -13.65
C TRP A 358 -2.24 26.18 -12.28
N THR A 359 -2.37 27.37 -11.69
CA THR A 359 -1.74 27.71 -10.41
C THR A 359 -2.18 26.77 -9.29
N GLN A 360 -3.46 26.35 -9.31
CA GLN A 360 -3.97 25.41 -8.32
C GLN A 360 -3.46 23.98 -8.55
N VAL A 361 -3.40 23.51 -9.79
CA VAL A 361 -2.84 22.19 -10.13
C VAL A 361 -1.35 22.13 -9.79
N TYR A 362 -0.60 23.15 -10.22
CA TYR A 362 0.81 23.35 -9.88
C TYR A 362 1.02 23.31 -8.36
N GLY A 363 0.25 24.10 -7.60
CA GLY A 363 0.35 24.14 -6.15
C GLY A 363 0.08 22.80 -5.47
N ILE A 364 -0.87 22.00 -5.98
CA ILE A 364 -1.17 20.67 -5.45
C ILE A 364 -0.05 19.68 -5.75
N CYS A 365 0.42 19.59 -7.00
CA CYS A 365 1.51 18.67 -7.37
C CYS A 365 2.82 19.03 -6.63
N MET A 366 3.15 20.32 -6.56
CA MET A 366 4.31 20.80 -5.82
C MET A 366 4.17 20.57 -4.32
N GLY A 367 2.97 20.73 -3.76
CA GLY A 367 2.68 20.42 -2.37
C GLY A 367 2.98 18.97 -2.03
N ILE A 368 2.54 18.02 -2.86
CA ILE A 368 2.81 16.59 -2.67
C ILE A 368 4.32 16.28 -2.68
N LEU A 369 5.08 16.91 -3.57
CA LEU A 369 6.55 16.75 -3.65
C LEU A 369 7.26 17.38 -2.44
N LYS A 370 6.86 18.58 -2.03
CA LYS A 370 7.40 19.28 -0.86
C LYS A 370 7.03 18.58 0.45
N ASP A 371 5.86 17.96 0.53
CA ASP A 371 5.48 17.16 1.69
C ASP A 371 6.42 15.96 1.84
N MET A 372 6.78 15.29 0.74
CA MET A 372 7.79 14.22 0.76
C MET A 372 9.16 14.75 1.20
N GLU A 373 9.59 15.88 0.66
CA GLU A 373 10.84 16.55 1.08
C GLU A 373 10.83 16.86 2.58
N SER A 374 9.74 17.42 3.10
CA SER A 374 9.61 17.77 4.52
C SER A 374 9.69 16.55 5.43
N ARG A 375 9.14 15.41 5.00
CA ARG A 375 9.22 14.15 5.76
C ARG A 375 10.65 13.65 5.84
N ILE A 376 11.39 13.70 4.73
CA ILE A 376 12.82 13.36 4.68
C ILE A 376 13.62 14.30 5.60
N ASP A 377 13.38 15.61 5.55
CA ASP A 377 14.09 16.59 6.39
C ASP A 377 13.74 16.49 7.88
N SER A 378 12.55 16.00 8.20
CA SER A 378 12.10 15.77 9.58
C SER A 378 12.66 14.49 10.20
N TYR A 379 13.22 13.59 9.38
CA TYR A 379 13.73 12.32 9.84
C TYR A 379 14.87 12.49 10.85
N GLY A 380 14.76 11.80 11.98
CA GLY A 380 15.75 11.85 13.07
C GLY A 380 15.63 13.07 13.99
N LYS A 381 14.71 14.01 13.73
CA LYS A 381 14.41 15.12 14.64
C LYS A 381 13.33 14.66 15.65
N PRO A 382 13.41 15.06 16.93
CA PRO A 382 12.34 14.78 17.89
C PRO A 382 11.03 15.39 17.38
N PRO A 383 9.88 14.71 17.55
CA PRO A 383 8.60 15.21 17.06
C PRO A 383 8.37 16.61 17.62
N GLN A 384 8.24 17.61 16.75
CA GLN A 384 7.79 18.92 17.20
C GLN A 384 6.41 18.72 17.84
N PRO A 385 6.17 19.26 19.05
CA PRO A 385 4.83 19.24 19.62
C PRO A 385 3.91 19.88 18.61
N SER A 386 2.94 19.11 18.10
CA SER A 386 1.94 19.62 17.19
C SER A 386 1.26 20.81 17.88
N ALA A 387 1.28 21.97 17.23
CA ALA A 387 0.50 23.10 17.67
C ALA A 387 -0.94 22.61 17.90
N PRO A 388 -1.57 22.89 19.05
CA PRO A 388 -2.94 22.52 19.29
C PRO A 388 -3.76 23.03 18.11
N ALA A 389 -4.41 22.12 17.39
CA ALA A 389 -5.47 22.50 16.48
C ALA A 389 -6.38 23.44 17.27
N ALA A 390 -6.61 24.65 16.74
CA ALA A 390 -7.51 25.61 17.35
C ALA A 390 -8.84 24.89 17.57
N ALA A 391 -9.08 24.45 18.80
CA ALA A 391 -10.35 23.92 19.20
C ALA A 391 -11.31 25.09 19.06
N GLU A 392 -12.29 24.94 18.16
CA GLU A 392 -13.48 25.76 18.16
C GLU A 392 -13.95 25.91 19.61
N ALA A 393 -14.19 27.15 20.01
CA ALA A 393 -14.60 27.51 21.35
C ALA A 393 -15.93 26.79 21.68
N VAL A 394 -15.83 25.61 22.29
CA VAL A 394 -16.97 24.96 22.93
C VAL A 394 -17.18 25.70 24.24
N GLU A 395 -18.33 26.36 24.35
CA GLU A 395 -18.75 27.02 25.59
C GLU A 395 -18.62 26.08 26.80
N PRO A 396 -18.07 26.57 27.93
CA PRO A 396 -17.84 25.74 29.10
C PRO A 396 -19.18 25.39 29.76
N LYS A 397 -19.61 24.13 29.64
CA LYS A 397 -20.63 23.56 30.54
C LYS A 397 -20.15 23.71 31.99
N LYS A 398 -20.91 24.47 32.80
CA LYS A 398 -20.72 24.62 34.25
C LYS A 398 -20.58 23.24 34.91
N ARG A 399 -19.44 23.04 35.57
CA ARG A 399 -19.09 21.84 36.32
C ARG A 399 -19.68 21.96 37.73
N THR A 400 -20.63 21.09 38.09
CA THR A 400 -21.37 21.12 39.37
C THR A 400 -20.76 20.20 40.43
N THR A 401 -19.43 20.04 40.49
CA THR A 401 -18.75 19.38 41.62
C THR A 401 -17.27 19.80 41.69
N GLU A 402 -16.78 20.02 42.91
CA GLU A 402 -15.37 20.26 43.23
C GLU A 402 -14.49 19.03 42.92
N PRO A 403 -13.21 19.22 42.53
CA PRO A 403 -12.31 18.11 42.27
C PRO A 403 -11.90 17.40 43.58
N PRO A 404 -11.87 16.05 43.61
CA PRO A 404 -11.43 15.30 44.78
C PRO A 404 -9.95 15.54 45.07
N LYS A 405 -9.60 15.67 46.36
CA LYS A 405 -8.22 15.80 46.84
C LYS A 405 -7.44 14.51 46.56
N ASN A 406 -6.23 14.66 46.02
CA ASN A 406 -5.30 13.57 45.77
C ASN A 406 -4.72 13.06 47.09
N GLU A 407 -5.21 11.91 47.58
CA GLU A 407 -4.48 11.08 48.53
C GLU A 407 -3.96 9.83 47.83
N SER A 408 -2.66 9.58 47.97
CA SER A 408 -1.94 8.45 47.36
C SER A 408 -2.22 7.15 48.11
N ILE A 409 -3.12 6.31 47.58
CA ILE A 409 -3.58 5.05 48.21
C ILE A 409 -2.77 3.81 47.71
N PHE A 410 -1.76 3.96 46.86
CA PHE A 410 -0.95 2.83 46.38
C PHE A 410 0.48 2.86 46.96
N GLN A 411 0.82 1.85 47.76
CA GLN A 411 2.17 1.58 48.25
C GLN A 411 3.12 1.23 47.10
N GLU A 412 4.22 1.97 46.98
CA GLU A 412 5.34 1.64 46.08
C GLU A 412 6.13 0.44 46.61
N ARG A 413 6.32 -0.59 45.77
CA ARG A 413 7.19 -1.75 46.08
C ARG A 413 8.67 -1.37 45.91
N PRO A 414 9.57 -1.74 46.85
CA PRO A 414 10.96 -1.27 46.82
C PRO A 414 11.84 -2.05 45.83
N ARG A 415 12.43 -1.35 44.85
CA ARG A 415 13.66 -1.76 44.16
C ARG A 415 14.87 -1.27 44.96
N LYS A 416 15.24 -1.99 46.02
CA LYS A 416 16.40 -1.70 46.89
C LYS A 416 17.43 -2.81 46.76
N ILE A 417 18.53 -2.59 46.02
CA ILE A 417 19.82 -3.23 46.31
C ILE A 417 21.01 -2.29 45.94
N PHE A 418 20.95 -1.52 44.84
CA PHE A 418 22.16 -0.80 44.37
C PHE A 418 22.38 0.63 44.90
N ARG A 419 21.33 1.29 45.43
CA ARG A 419 21.41 2.70 45.89
C ARG A 419 21.82 2.83 47.36
N GLU A 420 21.43 1.86 48.19
CA GLU A 420 21.71 1.80 49.63
C GLU A 420 23.20 1.56 49.94
N GLU A 421 23.93 0.88 49.04
CA GLU A 421 25.35 0.60 49.23
C GLU A 421 26.23 1.82 48.92
N VAL A 422 25.80 2.67 47.97
CA VAL A 422 26.44 3.96 47.67
C VAL A 422 26.13 5.00 48.75
N GLU A 423 24.91 5.02 49.28
CA GLU A 423 24.54 5.89 50.41
C GLU A 423 25.27 5.52 51.71
N LYS A 424 25.50 4.24 51.99
CA LYS A 424 26.27 3.81 53.18
C LYS A 424 27.74 4.19 53.12
N ILE A 425 28.34 4.28 51.92
CA ILE A 425 29.74 4.68 51.75
C ILE A 425 29.89 6.19 51.84
N VAL A 426 28.93 6.96 51.29
CA VAL A 426 28.92 8.43 51.37
C VAL A 426 28.59 8.92 52.79
N ALA A 427 27.69 8.25 53.51
CA ALA A 427 27.33 8.60 54.89
C ALA A 427 28.45 8.29 55.91
N LYS A 428 29.31 7.30 55.63
CA LYS A 428 30.49 6.98 56.46
C LYS A 428 31.67 7.94 56.30
N THR A 429 31.65 8.82 55.29
CA THR A 429 32.72 9.81 55.06
C THR A 429 32.32 11.23 55.48
N VAL A 430 31.06 11.46 55.84
CA VAL A 430 30.53 12.81 56.20
C VAL A 430 30.29 12.99 57.70
N THR A 431 30.41 11.93 58.52
CA THR A 431 30.10 12.00 59.96
C THR A 431 31.29 11.62 60.84
N SER A 432 32.36 12.42 60.78
CA SER A 432 33.43 12.45 61.78
C SER A 432 33.81 13.91 62.05
N PRO A 433 33.47 14.49 63.21
CA PRO A 433 33.69 15.91 63.49
C PRO A 433 35.11 16.15 64.03
N GLY A 434 35.80 17.16 63.50
CA GLY A 434 36.94 17.79 64.16
C GLY A 434 38.34 17.29 63.75
N GLN A 435 38.80 17.71 62.57
CA GLN A 435 40.19 17.99 62.16
C GLN A 435 40.20 17.87 60.64
N GLY A 436 40.32 18.97 59.90
CA GLY A 436 40.49 18.88 58.45
C GLY A 436 41.88 18.35 58.11
N PRO A 437 42.02 17.33 57.25
CA PRO A 437 43.30 17.02 56.66
C PRO A 437 43.24 17.11 55.14
N ARG A 438 44.22 17.82 54.60
CA ARG A 438 44.57 17.87 53.18
C ARG A 438 44.71 16.44 52.63
N LEU A 439 43.85 16.06 51.69
CA LEU A 439 43.98 14.82 50.92
C LEU A 439 45.19 14.93 49.98
N GLY A 440 46.30 14.28 50.34
CA GLY A 440 47.49 14.21 49.51
C GLY A 440 47.34 13.26 48.31
N PRO A 441 48.23 13.36 47.29
CA PRO A 441 48.17 12.60 46.04
C PRO A 441 48.31 11.07 46.23
N VAL A 442 48.82 10.64 47.39
CA VAL A 442 49.04 9.23 47.71
C VAL A 442 47.71 8.47 47.89
N THR A 443 46.66 9.11 48.40
CA THR A 443 45.35 8.46 48.61
C THR A 443 44.59 8.24 47.30
N LYS A 444 44.79 9.10 46.29
CA LYS A 444 44.23 8.89 44.94
C LYS A 444 44.88 7.69 44.24
N ASN A 445 46.18 7.52 44.40
CA ASN A 445 46.92 6.41 43.77
C ASN A 445 46.56 5.04 44.39
N VAL A 446 46.28 5.00 45.70
CA VAL A 446 45.84 3.77 46.36
C VAL A 446 44.42 3.39 45.95
N ILE A 447 43.52 4.36 45.78
CA ILE A 447 42.15 4.13 45.31
C ILE A 447 42.12 3.73 43.83
N SER A 448 42.96 4.32 42.97
CA SER A 448 43.06 3.91 41.56
C SER A 448 43.67 2.52 41.43
N ASN A 449 44.73 2.21 42.18
CA ASN A 449 45.35 0.88 42.13
C ASN A 449 44.43 -0.21 42.67
N ALA A 450 43.63 0.09 43.70
CA ALA A 450 42.60 -0.82 44.20
C ALA A 450 41.49 -1.03 43.17
N LYS A 451 41.05 0.04 42.48
CA LYS A 451 40.05 -0.04 41.40
C LYS A 451 40.58 -0.84 40.20
N ASP A 452 41.84 -0.66 39.83
CA ASP A 452 42.48 -1.37 38.73
C ASP A 452 42.74 -2.84 39.05
N GLN A 453 43.06 -3.17 40.31
CA GLN A 453 43.13 -4.55 40.78
C GLN A 453 41.76 -5.22 40.83
N LEU A 454 40.71 -4.50 41.25
CA LEU A 454 39.34 -5.03 41.25
C LEU A 454 38.83 -5.27 39.82
N LEU A 455 39.16 -4.37 38.89
CA LEU A 455 38.87 -4.52 37.45
C LEU A 455 39.64 -5.69 36.81
N LYS A 456 40.88 -5.94 37.24
CA LYS A 456 41.67 -7.11 36.79
C LYS A 456 41.13 -8.43 37.33
N VAL A 457 40.79 -8.48 38.62
CA VAL A 457 40.18 -9.67 39.24
C VAL A 457 38.79 -9.95 38.66
N GLN A 458 38.03 -8.91 38.32
CA GLN A 458 36.75 -9.05 37.60
C GLN A 458 36.95 -9.51 36.15
N ARG A 459 38.02 -9.09 35.46
CA ARG A 459 38.40 -9.64 34.13
C ARG A 459 38.83 -11.10 34.18
N GLU A 460 39.56 -11.50 35.22
CA GLU A 460 40.09 -12.86 35.37
C GLU A 460 39.01 -13.86 35.85
N ALA A 461 38.05 -13.42 36.66
CA ALA A 461 36.98 -14.27 37.18
C ALA A 461 35.78 -14.45 36.21
N THR A 462 35.60 -13.53 35.25
CA THR A 462 34.55 -13.58 34.23
C THR A 462 35.17 -13.50 32.85
N GLY A 463 35.77 -14.61 32.40
CA GLY A 463 36.31 -14.74 31.05
C GLY A 463 35.23 -14.78 29.96
N TYR A 464 34.54 -13.66 29.73
CA TYR A 464 33.88 -13.28 28.47
C TYR A 464 33.33 -11.85 28.62
N ASP A 465 33.70 -10.95 27.70
CA ASP A 465 33.26 -9.56 27.70
C ASP A 465 31.74 -9.43 27.45
N ASP A 466 31.11 -8.60 28.28
CA ASP A 466 29.81 -7.91 28.09
C ASP A 466 28.49 -8.74 28.12
N PRO A 467 27.64 -8.60 29.17
CA PRO A 467 26.29 -9.16 29.17
C PRO A 467 25.39 -8.59 28.05
N GLN A 468 25.70 -7.42 27.49
CA GLN A 468 24.99 -6.91 26.30
C GLN A 468 25.35 -7.71 25.03
N GLY A 469 26.56 -8.28 24.95
CA GLY A 469 26.98 -9.18 23.87
C GLY A 469 26.20 -10.50 23.84
N LEU A 470 25.90 -11.07 25.02
CA LEU A 470 25.09 -12.29 25.12
C LEU A 470 23.60 -12.04 24.78
N PHE A 471 23.05 -10.90 25.21
CA PHE A 471 21.68 -10.52 24.86
C PHE A 471 21.53 -10.24 23.36
N THR A 472 22.45 -9.47 22.77
CA THR A 472 22.43 -9.14 21.34
C THR A 472 22.62 -10.38 20.47
N THR A 473 23.56 -11.28 20.81
CA THR A 473 23.75 -12.54 20.06
C THR A 473 22.54 -13.47 20.16
N THR A 474 21.90 -13.55 21.33
CA THR A 474 20.67 -14.34 21.50
C THR A 474 19.49 -13.69 20.76
N ALA A 475 19.35 -12.37 20.85
CA ALA A 475 18.34 -11.60 20.13
C ALA A 475 18.48 -11.74 18.61
N LEU A 476 19.70 -11.70 18.07
CA LEU A 476 19.96 -11.92 16.64
C LEU A 476 19.62 -13.35 16.20
N LYS A 477 19.91 -14.36 17.03
CA LYS A 477 19.47 -15.75 16.78
C LYS A 477 17.95 -15.84 16.70
N VAL A 478 17.23 -15.21 17.63
CA VAL A 478 15.77 -15.17 17.62
C VAL A 478 15.25 -14.38 16.42
N LEU A 479 15.84 -13.22 16.12
CA LEU A 479 15.49 -12.39 14.97
C LEU A 479 15.60 -13.17 13.67
N ASN A 480 16.61 -14.04 13.50
CA ASN A 480 16.79 -14.91 12.33
C ASN A 480 15.68 -15.96 12.15
N THR A 481 14.91 -16.27 13.18
CA THR A 481 13.78 -17.20 13.09
C THR A 481 12.51 -16.55 12.54
N ILE A 482 11.53 -17.38 12.18
CA ILE A 482 10.18 -16.94 11.76
C ILE A 482 9.50 -16.12 12.87
N VAL A 483 9.74 -16.44 14.13
CA VAL A 483 9.18 -15.72 15.30
C VAL A 483 9.80 -14.33 15.45
N GLY A 484 11.04 -14.16 15.00
CA GLY A 484 11.75 -12.90 15.02
C GLY A 484 11.34 -11.92 13.91
N TRP A 485 10.78 -12.42 12.81
CA TRP A 485 10.36 -11.61 11.64
C TRP A 485 9.55 -10.34 11.98
N PRO A 486 8.49 -10.36 12.83
CA PRO A 486 7.71 -9.16 13.11
C PRO A 486 8.51 -8.06 13.83
N PHE A 487 9.59 -8.40 14.52
CA PHE A 487 10.43 -7.43 15.25
C PHE A 487 11.56 -6.85 14.40
N ARG A 488 11.76 -7.37 13.18
CA ARG A 488 12.75 -6.85 12.24
C ARG A 488 12.32 -5.47 11.72
N GLN A 489 13.27 -4.55 11.66
CA GLN A 489 13.10 -3.24 11.05
C GLN A 489 13.86 -3.20 9.74
N GLU A 490 13.22 -3.71 8.68
CA GLU A 490 13.81 -3.78 7.34
C GLU A 490 14.07 -2.37 6.79
N TYR A 491 15.21 -2.20 6.13
CA TYR A 491 15.59 -0.94 5.48
C TYR A 491 14.48 -0.43 4.54
N SER A 492 13.91 -1.31 3.70
CA SER A 492 12.87 -0.97 2.73
C SER A 492 11.62 -0.39 3.38
N ARG A 493 11.17 -0.98 4.50
CA ARG A 493 10.00 -0.52 5.26
C ARG A 493 10.24 0.83 5.90
N ARG A 494 11.41 1.03 6.51
CA ARG A 494 11.77 2.32 7.13
C ARG A 494 11.89 3.41 6.08
N LEU A 495 12.53 3.14 4.96
CA LEU A 495 12.66 4.07 3.85
C LEU A 495 11.28 4.44 3.28
N ALA A 496 10.43 3.46 3.01
CA ALA A 496 9.06 3.69 2.55
C ALA A 496 8.22 4.47 3.58
N HIS A 497 8.36 4.16 4.87
CA HIS A 497 7.65 4.84 5.94
C HIS A 497 7.97 6.32 6.04
N VAL A 498 9.24 6.69 5.89
CA VAL A 498 9.66 8.10 5.90
C VAL A 498 9.22 8.81 4.62
N VAL A 499 9.51 8.23 3.46
CA VAL A 499 9.27 8.89 2.15
C VAL A 499 7.77 9.03 1.87
N LEU A 500 6.99 7.96 2.04
CA LEU A 500 5.57 7.94 1.71
C LEU A 500 4.68 8.45 2.86
N GLY A 501 5.20 8.51 4.09
CA GLY A 501 4.45 8.89 5.29
C GLY A 501 3.63 7.73 5.86
N ALA A 502 2.88 7.98 6.94
CA ALA A 502 2.03 7.02 7.67
C ALA A 502 0.58 7.51 7.75
N PRO A 503 -0.44 6.61 7.87
CA PRO A 503 -0.36 5.14 7.97
C PRO A 503 -0.37 4.39 6.62
N TYR A 504 -0.74 5.07 5.53
CA TYR A 504 -0.76 4.50 4.17
C TYR A 504 0.10 5.35 3.24
N GLY A 505 0.99 4.71 2.50
CA GLY A 505 1.86 5.35 1.52
C GLY A 505 1.56 4.87 0.11
N GLU A 506 1.02 5.74 -0.76
CA GLU A 506 0.73 5.38 -2.17
C GLU A 506 1.78 5.98 -3.12
N PRO A 507 2.69 5.16 -3.69
CA PRO A 507 3.71 5.66 -4.62
C PRO A 507 3.11 6.20 -5.92
N SER A 508 1.99 5.63 -6.38
CA SER A 508 1.33 6.05 -7.61
C SER A 508 0.83 7.51 -7.57
N LEU A 509 0.55 8.04 -6.37
CA LEU A 509 0.17 9.45 -6.21
C LEU A 509 1.35 10.37 -6.57
N LEU A 510 2.54 10.08 -6.02
CA LEU A 510 3.77 10.83 -6.29
C LEU A 510 4.19 10.71 -7.77
N ILE A 511 4.18 9.49 -8.30
CA ILE A 511 4.56 9.23 -9.70
C ILE A 511 3.62 9.97 -10.66
N ASN A 512 2.30 9.84 -10.48
CA ASN A 512 1.32 10.51 -11.34
C ASN A 512 1.36 12.04 -11.17
N ALA A 513 1.62 12.56 -9.96
CA ALA A 513 1.77 14.00 -9.73
C ALA A 513 2.99 14.58 -10.45
N THR A 514 4.14 13.92 -10.32
CA THR A 514 5.38 14.29 -11.03
C THR A 514 5.19 14.22 -12.54
N TYR A 515 4.63 13.12 -13.04
CA TYR A 515 4.38 12.92 -14.46
C TYR A 515 3.39 13.94 -15.03
N ALA A 516 2.27 14.19 -14.34
CA ALA A 516 1.31 15.20 -14.76
C ALA A 516 1.94 16.60 -14.79
N LEU A 517 2.74 16.95 -13.77
CA LEU A 517 3.42 18.23 -13.69
C LEU A 517 4.42 18.41 -14.83
N SER A 518 5.29 17.43 -15.09
CA SER A 518 6.29 17.52 -16.16
C SER A 518 5.61 17.57 -17.53
N GLN A 519 4.64 16.70 -17.79
CA GLN A 519 3.99 16.62 -19.09
C GLN A 519 3.12 17.85 -19.39
N LEU A 520 2.38 18.39 -18.41
CA LEU A 520 1.68 19.66 -18.58
C LEU A 520 2.65 20.82 -18.78
N THR A 521 3.85 20.78 -18.18
CA THR A 521 4.84 21.83 -18.42
C THR A 521 5.41 21.72 -19.83
N VAL A 522 5.78 20.53 -20.30
CA VAL A 522 6.28 20.33 -21.67
C VAL A 522 5.25 20.74 -22.71
N CYS A 523 3.99 20.30 -22.57
CA CYS A 523 2.92 20.65 -23.52
C CYS A 523 2.59 22.15 -23.53
N SER A 524 2.92 22.90 -22.47
CA SER A 524 2.64 24.34 -22.41
C SER A 524 3.42 25.13 -23.48
N LEU A 525 4.56 24.62 -23.97
CA LEU A 525 5.34 25.26 -25.04
C LEU A 525 4.50 25.56 -26.30
N HIS A 526 3.51 24.73 -26.58
CA HIS A 526 2.67 24.84 -27.77
C HIS A 526 1.21 25.19 -27.44
N GLU A 527 0.74 24.86 -26.24
CA GLU A 527 -0.68 24.91 -25.89
C GLU A 527 -1.04 26.08 -24.94
N ASP A 528 -0.09 26.70 -24.25
CA ASP A 528 -0.34 27.80 -23.31
C ASP A 528 -0.29 29.17 -24.01
N LYS A 529 -1.45 29.66 -24.44
CA LYS A 529 -1.60 30.94 -25.14
C LYS A 529 -1.21 32.16 -24.32
N TYR A 530 -1.32 32.09 -22.99
CA TYR A 530 -1.15 33.24 -22.11
C TYR A 530 0.20 33.26 -21.37
N GLY A 531 1.02 32.21 -21.54
CA GLY A 531 2.33 32.09 -20.90
C GLY A 531 2.24 32.03 -19.37
N ASN A 532 1.16 31.43 -18.84
CA ASN A 532 0.95 31.25 -17.41
C ASN A 532 1.98 30.27 -16.82
N VAL A 533 2.28 29.19 -17.55
CA VAL A 533 3.16 28.11 -17.10
C VAL A 533 4.62 28.55 -17.05
N GLN A 534 5.04 29.42 -17.98
CA GLN A 534 6.44 29.84 -18.15
C GLN A 534 7.08 30.38 -16.86
N ARG A 535 6.27 31.05 -16.03
CA ARG A 535 6.72 31.67 -14.77
C ARG A 535 7.14 30.65 -13.71
N ASP A 536 6.57 29.46 -13.75
CA ASP A 536 6.73 28.43 -12.73
C ASP A 536 7.80 27.39 -13.10
N ILE A 537 8.20 27.31 -14.38
CA ILE A 537 9.12 26.29 -14.91
C ILE A 537 10.43 26.23 -14.12
N ALA A 538 11.04 27.39 -13.85
CA ALA A 538 12.29 27.44 -13.12
C ALA A 538 12.17 26.88 -11.70
N THR A 539 11.03 27.13 -11.06
CA THR A 539 10.72 26.58 -9.73
C THR A 539 10.47 25.09 -9.80
N ILE A 540 9.78 24.59 -10.83
CA ILE A 540 9.55 23.16 -11.05
C ILE A 540 10.88 22.42 -11.18
N ILE A 541 11.77 22.89 -12.06
CA ILE A 541 13.08 22.26 -12.30
C ILE A 541 13.90 22.26 -11.01
N ARG A 542 14.00 23.39 -10.30
CA ARG A 542 14.73 23.46 -9.02
C ARG A 542 14.17 22.51 -7.98
N THR A 543 12.85 22.45 -7.79
CA THR A 543 12.25 21.55 -6.80
C THR A 543 12.44 20.08 -7.19
N LEU A 544 12.28 19.70 -8.46
CA LEU A 544 12.53 18.33 -8.90
C LEU A 544 14.00 17.92 -8.70
N THR A 545 14.95 18.82 -8.97
CA THR A 545 16.37 18.60 -8.68
C THR A 545 16.63 18.43 -7.18
N THR A 546 16.06 19.29 -6.34
CA THR A 546 16.19 19.19 -4.88
C THR A 546 15.59 17.88 -4.36
N VAL A 547 14.41 17.49 -4.86
CA VAL A 547 13.74 16.25 -4.47
C VAL A 547 14.55 15.02 -4.91
N ALA A 548 15.04 14.99 -6.15
CA ALA A 548 15.87 13.88 -6.64
C ALA A 548 17.14 13.72 -5.80
N THR A 549 17.90 14.80 -5.63
CA THR A 549 19.16 14.78 -4.86
C THR A 549 18.94 14.42 -3.40
N LYS A 550 17.92 14.97 -2.73
CA LYS A 550 17.58 14.61 -1.35
C LYS A 550 17.15 13.16 -1.22
N LEU A 551 16.35 12.66 -2.15
CA LEU A 551 15.88 11.27 -2.11
C LEU A 551 17.03 10.28 -2.31
N GLU A 552 17.95 10.56 -3.22
CA GLU A 552 19.16 9.76 -3.41
C GLU A 552 20.08 9.81 -2.21
N ASN A 553 20.35 11.01 -1.70
CA ASN A 553 21.18 11.20 -0.51
C ASN A 553 20.55 10.52 0.72
N PHE A 554 19.23 10.55 0.84
CA PHE A 554 18.54 9.87 1.92
C PHE A 554 18.65 8.36 1.79
N LYS A 555 18.45 7.83 0.58
CA LYS A 555 18.62 6.39 0.29
C LYS A 555 20.05 5.93 0.62
N THR A 556 21.07 6.64 0.19
CA THR A 556 22.47 6.24 0.41
C THR A 556 22.91 6.34 1.88
N ASN A 557 22.43 7.37 2.59
CA ASN A 557 22.85 7.67 3.96
C ASN A 557 21.95 7.09 5.07
N LEU A 558 20.79 6.50 4.74
CA LEU A 558 19.92 5.91 5.76
C LEU A 558 20.63 4.74 6.47
N PRO A 559 20.88 4.82 7.80
CA PRO A 559 21.60 3.77 8.52
C PRO A 559 20.77 2.50 8.63
N THR A 560 21.40 1.35 8.38
CA THR A 560 20.81 0.03 8.59
C THR A 560 20.55 -0.19 10.07
N HIS A 561 19.32 -0.59 10.43
CA HIS A 561 19.00 -0.91 11.82
C HIS A 561 19.63 -2.25 12.19
N TRP A 562 20.05 -2.43 13.44
CA TRP A 562 20.71 -3.66 13.89
C TRP A 562 19.81 -4.91 13.82
N THR A 563 18.49 -4.74 13.74
CA THR A 563 17.51 -5.84 13.55
C THR A 563 17.26 -6.20 12.09
N ASP A 564 17.87 -5.47 11.15
CA ASP A 564 17.82 -5.81 9.73
C ASP A 564 18.83 -6.91 9.43
N ILE A 565 18.31 -8.10 9.12
CA ILE A 565 19.10 -9.29 8.79
C ILE A 565 19.34 -9.39 7.28
N ALA A 566 18.41 -8.87 6.47
CA ALA A 566 18.46 -9.06 5.03
C ALA A 566 19.59 -8.22 4.40
N GLY A 567 19.90 -7.05 4.98
CA GLY A 567 20.94 -6.15 4.50
C GLY A 567 20.67 -5.59 3.09
N SER A 568 19.50 -5.89 2.50
CA SER A 568 19.11 -5.40 1.18
C SER A 568 18.73 -3.93 1.27
N ARG A 569 19.37 -3.10 0.43
CA ARG A 569 19.10 -1.66 0.31
C ARG A 569 18.16 -1.32 -0.85
N GLU A 570 17.29 -2.26 -1.20
CA GLU A 570 16.34 -2.11 -2.29
C GLU A 570 14.96 -1.77 -1.75
N SER A 571 14.27 -0.85 -2.42
CA SER A 571 12.92 -0.42 -2.07
C SER A 571 12.15 -0.10 -3.35
N PRO A 572 11.41 -1.06 -3.92
CA PRO A 572 10.83 -0.91 -5.25
C PRO A 572 9.88 0.28 -5.35
N GLU A 573 9.16 0.61 -4.27
CA GLU A 573 8.25 1.77 -4.24
C GLU A 573 8.99 3.10 -4.37
N VAL A 574 10.09 3.27 -3.63
CA VAL A 574 10.88 4.51 -3.63
C VAL A 574 11.75 4.60 -4.88
N ASP A 575 12.25 3.46 -5.37
CA ASP A 575 13.01 3.39 -6.62
C ASP A 575 12.15 3.79 -7.82
N ALA A 576 10.88 3.38 -7.85
CA ALA A 576 9.92 3.82 -8.86
C ALA A 576 9.66 5.33 -8.80
N ILE A 577 9.56 5.91 -7.59
CA ILE A 577 9.41 7.37 -7.41
C ILE A 577 10.65 8.11 -7.91
N LEU A 578 11.84 7.66 -7.49
CA LEU A 578 13.09 8.27 -7.91
C LEU A 578 13.25 8.23 -9.43
N ALA A 579 12.97 7.08 -10.05
CA ALA A 579 12.99 6.94 -11.51
C ALA A 579 12.02 7.92 -12.19
N ALA A 580 10.79 8.05 -11.68
CA ALA A 580 9.81 8.99 -12.23
C ALA A 580 10.23 10.46 -12.11
N VAL A 581 10.84 10.85 -10.98
CA VAL A 581 11.37 12.21 -10.79
C VAL A 581 12.52 12.49 -11.75
N LYS A 582 13.45 11.55 -11.91
CA LYS A 582 14.58 11.69 -12.86
C LYS A 582 14.11 11.77 -14.31
N GLU A 583 13.16 10.92 -14.69
CA GLU A 583 12.58 10.94 -16.05
C GLU A 583 11.87 12.27 -16.33
N ALA A 584 11.07 12.76 -15.38
CA ALA A 584 10.42 14.06 -15.47
C ALA A 584 11.42 15.21 -15.62
N LEU A 585 12.51 15.19 -14.84
CA LEU A 585 13.56 16.20 -14.90
C LEU A 585 14.31 16.16 -16.25
N ALA A 586 14.62 14.96 -16.75
CA ALA A 586 15.26 14.77 -18.05
C ALA A 586 14.41 15.36 -19.19
N GLN A 587 13.11 15.08 -19.19
CA GLN A 587 12.16 15.61 -20.19
C GLN A 587 12.11 17.15 -20.16
N LEU A 588 12.09 17.76 -18.96
CA LEU A 588 12.08 19.21 -18.84
C LEU A 588 13.40 19.84 -19.33
N ILE A 589 14.54 19.21 -19.03
CA ILE A 589 15.86 19.70 -19.49
C ILE A 589 15.97 19.62 -21.01
N GLU A 590 15.47 18.54 -21.62
CA GLU A 590 15.49 18.36 -23.07
C GLU A 590 14.69 19.45 -23.79
N GLU A 591 13.45 19.71 -23.35
CA GLU A 591 12.54 20.64 -24.01
C GLU A 591 12.84 22.12 -23.71
N PHE A 592 13.21 22.43 -22.46
CA PHE A 592 13.46 23.81 -22.01
C PHE A 592 14.93 24.20 -21.93
N GLY A 593 15.87 23.28 -22.19
CA GLY A 593 17.31 23.54 -22.08
C GLY A 593 17.79 24.71 -22.94
N ARG A 594 17.24 24.86 -24.15
CA ARG A 594 17.52 25.99 -25.05
C ARG A 594 17.04 27.34 -24.52
N PHE A 595 16.03 27.34 -23.66
CA PHE A 595 15.41 28.54 -23.08
C PHE A 595 15.89 28.81 -21.64
N ALA A 596 16.93 28.12 -21.15
CA ALA A 596 17.35 28.20 -19.76
C ALA A 596 17.68 29.63 -19.30
N ARG A 597 18.33 30.44 -20.16
CA ARG A 597 18.66 31.85 -19.86
C ARG A 597 17.40 32.70 -19.67
N ASP A 598 16.41 32.54 -20.54
CA ASP A 598 15.16 33.29 -20.51
C ASP A 598 14.27 32.91 -19.33
N LEU A 599 14.36 31.64 -18.90
CA LEU A 599 13.66 31.11 -17.73
C LEU A 599 14.35 31.46 -16.40
N ARG A 600 15.43 32.26 -16.41
CA ARG A 600 16.23 32.61 -15.22
C ARG A 600 16.80 31.38 -14.51
N LEU A 601 17.16 30.35 -15.27
CA LEU A 601 17.91 29.21 -14.77
C LEU A 601 19.40 29.50 -14.94
N SER A 602 20.15 29.40 -13.84
CA SER A 602 21.60 29.56 -13.90
C SER A 602 22.26 28.35 -14.56
N LEU A 603 23.46 28.51 -15.09
CA LEU A 603 24.25 27.37 -15.61
C LEU A 603 24.49 26.31 -14.53
N THR A 604 24.64 26.75 -13.27
CA THR A 604 24.74 25.87 -12.10
C THR A 604 23.46 25.09 -11.85
N ASP A 605 22.28 25.73 -11.94
CA ASP A 605 20.99 25.04 -11.78
C ASP A 605 20.83 23.95 -12.86
N MET A 606 21.19 24.26 -14.10
CA MET A 606 21.12 23.31 -15.22
C MET A 606 22.12 22.15 -15.06
N ARG A 607 23.33 22.43 -14.57
CA ARG A 607 24.33 21.40 -14.28
C ARG A 607 23.83 20.44 -13.21
N LEU A 608 23.34 20.97 -12.09
CA LEU A 608 22.80 20.16 -10.99
C LEU A 608 21.57 19.38 -11.43
N ALA A 609 20.71 19.97 -12.26
CA ALA A 609 19.54 19.29 -12.81
C ALA A 609 19.93 18.12 -13.72
N ARG A 610 20.94 18.28 -14.60
CA ARG A 610 21.45 17.20 -15.45
C ARG A 610 22.08 16.07 -14.64
N GLU A 611 22.87 16.43 -13.63
CA GLU A 611 23.48 15.47 -12.71
C GLU A 611 22.41 14.66 -11.96
N ALA A 612 21.41 15.34 -11.38
CA ALA A 612 20.29 14.70 -10.69
C ALA A 612 19.44 13.82 -11.62
N ALA A 613 19.26 14.20 -12.89
CA ALA A 613 18.57 13.41 -13.91
C ALA A 613 19.38 12.19 -14.38
N GLY A 614 20.68 12.11 -14.05
CA GLY A 614 21.58 11.05 -14.53
C GLY A 614 22.00 11.21 -15.99
N ILE A 615 21.88 12.41 -16.57
CA ILE A 615 22.34 12.73 -17.92
C ILE A 615 23.84 13.02 -17.84
N ALA A 616 24.68 12.09 -18.28
CA ALA A 616 26.14 12.25 -18.25
C ALA A 616 26.59 13.51 -18.99
N ALA A 617 27.58 14.23 -18.44
CA ALA A 617 28.10 15.51 -18.93
C ALA A 617 28.75 15.48 -20.34
N ASN A 618 28.75 14.33 -21.03
CA ASN A 618 29.44 14.13 -22.32
C ASN A 618 28.71 14.70 -23.56
N GLN A 619 27.73 15.59 -23.38
CA GLN A 619 27.12 16.33 -24.49
C GLN A 619 27.59 17.80 -24.57
N GLU A 620 28.57 18.23 -23.77
CA GLU A 620 29.12 19.60 -23.78
C GLU A 620 30.15 19.88 -24.89
N GLN A 621 30.25 19.06 -25.93
CA GLN A 621 30.95 19.42 -27.17
C GLN A 621 30.03 19.28 -28.39
N ARG A 622 28.94 20.04 -28.40
CA ARG A 622 28.27 20.51 -29.62
C ARG A 622 27.43 21.72 -29.23
N GLU A 623 28.11 22.81 -28.87
CA GLU A 623 27.55 24.10 -29.22
C GLU A 623 27.32 24.09 -30.74
N PRO A 624 26.16 24.54 -31.26
CA PRO A 624 26.11 24.97 -32.65
C PRO A 624 27.03 26.19 -32.72
N GLY A 625 28.31 25.94 -33.01
CA GLY A 625 29.26 27.00 -33.27
C GLY A 625 28.65 27.91 -34.32
N TYR A 626 28.48 29.18 -33.95
CA TYR A 626 28.43 30.23 -34.93
C TYR A 626 29.78 30.15 -35.66
N VAL A 627 29.80 29.45 -36.78
CA VAL A 627 30.94 29.48 -37.69
C VAL A 627 30.93 30.90 -38.24
N LEU A 628 31.72 31.78 -37.64
CA LEU A 628 32.21 32.94 -38.35
C LEU A 628 32.92 32.39 -39.60
N PRO A 629 32.54 32.82 -40.81
CA PRO A 629 33.24 32.41 -42.02
C PRO A 629 34.71 32.69 -41.80
N THR A 630 35.54 31.66 -41.89
CA THR A 630 36.99 31.84 -41.88
C THR A 630 37.34 32.69 -43.11
N ASP A 631 38.37 33.54 -43.05
CA ASP A 631 38.73 34.48 -44.13
C ASP A 631 38.99 33.83 -45.52
N GLU A 632 38.91 32.50 -45.63
CA GLU A 632 38.89 31.75 -46.90
C GLU A 632 37.51 31.74 -47.60
N GLU A 633 36.39 31.97 -46.92
CA GLU A 633 35.05 32.02 -47.56
C GLU A 633 34.63 33.42 -48.03
N LEU A 634 35.46 34.45 -47.80
CA LEU A 634 35.31 35.80 -48.37
C LEU A 634 36.07 36.00 -49.69
N GLN A 635 36.73 34.96 -50.22
CA GLN A 635 37.35 34.99 -51.55
C GLN A 635 36.56 34.14 -52.54
N GLY A 636 35.56 34.77 -53.15
CA GLY A 636 34.92 34.25 -54.36
C GLY A 636 35.95 33.95 -55.47
N PRO A 637 35.59 33.09 -56.44
CA PRO A 637 36.53 32.55 -57.40
C PRO A 637 37.12 33.66 -58.28
N ARG A 638 38.38 34.01 -58.05
CA ARG A 638 39.15 34.91 -58.91
C ARG A 638 39.48 34.20 -60.21
N GLN A 639 38.69 34.52 -61.23
CA GLN A 639 38.98 34.26 -62.64
C GLN A 639 40.38 34.78 -63.02
N GLY A 640 41.32 33.86 -63.21
CA GLY A 640 42.59 34.10 -63.86
C GLY A 640 42.44 34.02 -65.36
N ARG A 641 42.50 35.17 -66.03
CA ARG A 641 42.55 35.36 -67.48
C ARG A 641 43.57 34.43 -68.15
N ARG A 642 43.08 33.46 -68.94
CA ARG A 642 43.86 32.81 -70.00
C ARG A 642 43.71 33.65 -71.26
N TRP A 643 44.82 34.23 -71.71
CA TRP A 643 44.90 34.96 -72.97
C TRP A 643 44.76 33.96 -74.13
N ALA A 644 43.69 34.09 -74.89
CA ALA A 644 43.58 33.49 -76.22
C ALA A 644 44.42 34.33 -77.19
N ARG A 645 45.46 33.71 -77.77
CA ARG A 645 46.12 34.20 -78.97
C ARG A 645 45.47 33.49 -80.15
N VAL A 646 45.04 34.31 -81.09
CA VAL A 646 44.38 34.00 -82.38
C VAL A 646 45.04 32.84 -83.12
N ASP A 647 44.21 31.92 -83.62
CA ASP A 647 44.40 31.32 -84.94
C ASP A 647 43.08 31.47 -85.73
N PRO A 648 43.10 31.92 -86.99
CA PRO A 648 41.91 32.07 -87.80
C PRO A 648 41.73 30.85 -88.69
N ASP A 649 40.67 30.07 -88.49
CA ASP A 649 39.87 29.54 -89.60
C ASP A 649 38.72 28.64 -89.14
N GLN A 650 37.64 28.74 -89.92
CA GLN A 650 36.56 27.76 -90.12
C GLN A 650 35.31 27.80 -89.21
N ASN A 651 34.33 28.47 -89.84
CA ASN A 651 32.86 28.38 -89.86
C ASN A 651 32.17 27.08 -89.36
N PRO A 652 30.85 27.15 -89.03
CA PRO A 652 30.13 26.22 -88.16
C PRO A 652 29.14 25.30 -88.90
N GLU A 653 28.72 24.24 -88.21
CA GLU A 653 27.43 23.54 -88.41
C GLU A 653 26.95 23.10 -87.00
N MET A 654 25.84 23.61 -86.46
CA MET A 654 24.44 23.19 -86.68
C MET A 654 24.20 21.69 -86.45
N GLU A 655 23.52 21.36 -85.34
CA GLU A 655 22.37 20.43 -85.20
C GLU A 655 22.17 20.11 -83.71
N GLN A 656 21.03 20.47 -83.09
CA GLN A 656 19.86 19.59 -82.85
C GLN A 656 20.29 18.27 -82.15
N VAL A 657 19.87 18.00 -80.92
CA VAL A 657 18.50 17.81 -80.41
C VAL A 657 18.45 18.07 -78.91
#